data_AF-A0A953QBT1-F1
#
_entry.id   AF-A0A953QBT1-F1
#
_cell.length_a   1.000
_cell.length_b   1.000
_cell.length_c   1.000
_cell.angle_alpha   90.00
_cell.angle_beta   90.00
_cell.angle_gamma   90.00
#
_symmetry.space_group_name_H-M   'P 1'
#
loop_
_entity.id
_entity.type
_entity.pdbx_description
1 polymer ?
#
loop_
_entity_poly.entity_id
_entity_poly.type
_entity_poly.pdbx_seq_one_letter_code
_entity_poly.pdbx_strand_id
1 'polypeptide(L)'
;MRKNPITISAVAAFLFTLFAVATQAQNTISTLAGGGPNNLPATKSSIGVPWGVVQDGTNTYITDTLTSRVFKIDGSGTLTVLAGNIVSGYTLDGVTDGAAKASLSSPEGVAVDGAGNVYVADTANNVIRVVNPTGTPVTIGGLTVPANGINTIAGDGTACPDPTTACGDSGLAVDAHLNAPAGVFVDGSGNIFIADTGDNKIRKVDIATGNISTVAGTGVPCADPTTACGDGGLATAPGADLNFPEGVVVDGSGNIFIADTSDQRVREVTAADSKINAFAGNGTVCADPTTACGDGAAATSAQLHLPIGLFLDGSNLYIADSADFRIREVTGGNISTVAGDGTQGFDGDGNPATSAELDTPSGVFVDSSHNLFIADQNNDAIRKVTGGNIDTFAGNLSFLLNGVPSVGFSGDYPDVTGVPTDAALRNPSGVTTDTSGNLFIADAGNNRIRVVNNQNSQITVANVAIPAHTITTVAGNGAFCLNLTCGDNGQATAAQLSAPSDVVLDTSGNILIVDYQDSAIRKVAANGVITTVAGQVNQPGYSGDQDVATNAELNQPRGMALDSTGNMYIADTDNNVIRVVNTQASQITVAGVSIDPGNIDTVAGDGTACAVSTDPCGDGGAATSAQLNGPSGVAVDRSGNIYIADTQDHRIRKVDTAGNISTIAGTGAPCVSASCGDGGTATSALLAQPFDMFVDYGGTVFIADSGDFVIRAVNTGANPITVDTKVIGPGDIDTVVGSGFRGYLGDGVPALSAQLAQPLGLGANSAGDLLITDFYTWRARSVGGILATAPTATPSPTSLTFPPQVLNTTSSSQTVTLTNDGNLSALAISSITITGADAGDFAISSNSCGASLAAGASCDIDVTFTPTATGSRGASLSIADDAADSPQSVSLSGTGTGTVTTSTALGSSQNPSTSGQSVTFTATVTGTGGTPTGTITFKDGVAPLGSPVALAGGSAILATSSLSVGTHSITAVYSGDATFAPSTSSVLNQVVNALAPDFTIDATAANPATVTAGHSATSTITITAQNGFNSAITLTCSVSPTPSRAPGCGLSPTSLPTGSGPSTLTITTTAAVAALTTPAIGHRSLPMYAVWLLLPAMLLSSAGMAAPKRKKLVSYILMFLVVAGLLFLVACGGGSSTNNGGGGGGGTPGTPADTYTITVTATPAAGTAKTTTVTLTVQ
;
A
#
# COMPACT_ATOMS: atom_id res chain seq x y z
N MET A 1 -52.47 -28.12 -54.67
CA MET A 1 -51.05 -27.72 -54.79
C MET A 1 -50.64 -27.30 -53.38
N ARG A 2 -49.81 -28.01 -52.58
CA ARG A 2 -48.58 -28.80 -52.83
C ARG A 2 -47.42 -27.97 -53.42
N LYS A 3 -46.64 -27.31 -52.55
CA LYS A 3 -45.21 -27.64 -52.25
C LYS A 3 -44.65 -26.73 -51.14
N ASN A 4 -43.68 -27.24 -50.38
CA ASN A 4 -42.90 -26.49 -49.38
C ASN A 4 -41.67 -25.83 -50.05
N PRO A 5 -41.01 -24.90 -49.35
CA PRO A 5 -39.60 -25.13 -48.97
C PRO A 5 -39.41 -25.06 -47.43
N ILE A 6 -38.83 -26.09 -46.81
CA ILE A 6 -37.41 -26.17 -46.39
C ILE A 6 -37.11 -25.29 -45.15
N THR A 7 -36.98 -25.95 -44.01
CA THR A 7 -36.48 -25.40 -42.74
C THR A 7 -34.95 -25.37 -42.73
N ILE A 8 -34.34 -24.19 -42.54
CA ILE A 8 -32.94 -24.06 -42.12
C ILE A 8 -32.93 -23.58 -40.67
N SER A 9 -32.96 -24.52 -39.73
CA SER A 9 -32.93 -24.25 -38.29
C SER A 9 -31.93 -25.20 -37.61
N ALA A 10 -30.65 -24.87 -37.77
CA ALA A 10 -29.52 -25.58 -37.15
C ALA A 10 -28.26 -24.69 -37.02
N VAL A 11 -28.05 -23.76 -37.97
CA VAL A 11 -26.84 -22.91 -38.02
C VAL A 11 -27.01 -21.59 -37.25
N ALA A 12 -28.19 -20.97 -37.29
CA ALA A 12 -28.44 -19.68 -36.63
C ALA A 12 -28.33 -19.73 -35.08
N ALA A 13 -28.61 -20.89 -34.47
CA ALA A 13 -28.56 -21.07 -33.03
C ALA A 13 -27.14 -21.26 -32.44
N PHE A 14 -26.11 -21.36 -33.30
CA PHE A 14 -24.71 -21.55 -32.88
C PHE A 14 -23.83 -20.32 -33.17
N LEU A 15 -24.41 -19.23 -33.67
CA LEU A 15 -23.73 -17.95 -33.93
C LEU A 15 -24.17 -16.80 -33.01
N PHE A 16 -25.15 -17.03 -32.12
CA PHE A 16 -25.74 -16.01 -31.24
C PHE A 16 -25.41 -16.20 -29.74
N THR A 17 -24.44 -17.07 -29.44
CA THR A 17 -23.96 -17.35 -28.06
C THR A 17 -22.49 -16.98 -27.82
N LEU A 18 -21.85 -16.31 -28.79
CA LEU A 18 -20.69 -15.44 -28.55
C LEU A 18 -21.15 -13.99 -28.75
N PHE A 19 -20.53 -13.06 -28.03
CA PHE A 19 -20.86 -11.62 -28.04
C PHE A 19 -22.27 -11.24 -27.58
N ALA A 20 -22.78 -11.94 -26.56
CA ALA A 20 -23.55 -11.25 -25.53
C ALA A 20 -22.57 -10.44 -24.65
N VAL A 21 -22.06 -9.32 -25.19
CA VAL A 21 -21.25 -8.38 -24.40
C VAL A 21 -22.20 -7.76 -23.38
N ALA A 22 -21.95 -8.01 -22.10
CA ALA A 22 -22.61 -7.26 -21.04
C ALA A 22 -22.10 -5.82 -21.12
N THR A 23 -22.94 -4.91 -21.60
CA THR A 23 -22.66 -3.48 -21.59
C THR A 23 -22.62 -3.03 -20.12
N GLN A 24 -21.41 -2.85 -19.60
CA GLN A 24 -21.17 -2.21 -18.32
C GLN A 24 -21.85 -0.83 -18.35
N ALA A 25 -22.60 -0.50 -17.29
CA ALA A 25 -23.15 0.84 -17.15
C ALA A 25 -21.98 1.82 -16.95
N GLN A 26 -22.02 2.96 -17.65
CA GLN A 26 -20.99 3.98 -17.48
C GLN A 26 -21.05 4.55 -16.06
N ASN A 27 -19.88 4.62 -15.43
CA ASN A 27 -19.71 5.24 -14.14
C ASN A 27 -20.02 6.74 -14.23
N THR A 28 -20.68 7.28 -13.21
CA THR A 28 -21.10 8.69 -13.18
C THR A 28 -20.21 9.50 -12.26
N ILE A 29 -20.01 10.79 -12.59
CA ILE A 29 -19.33 11.72 -11.70
C ILE A 29 -20.34 12.37 -10.74
N SER A 30 -19.90 12.66 -9.53
CA SER A 30 -20.69 13.35 -8.50
C SER A 30 -19.80 14.23 -7.63
N THR A 31 -20.33 15.35 -7.19
CA THR A 31 -19.68 16.24 -6.21
C THR A 31 -19.82 15.67 -4.81
N LEU A 32 -18.69 15.47 -4.12
CA LEU A 32 -18.64 15.07 -2.71
C LEU A 32 -18.67 16.28 -1.77
N ALA A 33 -18.02 17.38 -2.17
CA ALA A 33 -18.02 18.63 -1.40
C ALA A 33 -17.75 19.85 -2.29
N GLY A 34 -18.20 21.02 -1.85
CA GLY A 34 -18.02 22.28 -2.58
C GLY A 34 -19.13 22.58 -3.60
N GLY A 35 -18.94 23.66 -4.36
CA GLY A 35 -19.96 24.27 -5.23
C GLY A 35 -20.88 25.30 -4.53
N GLY A 36 -20.77 25.43 -3.21
CA GLY A 36 -21.54 26.39 -2.40
C GLY A 36 -21.01 27.85 -2.44
N PRO A 37 -21.52 28.74 -1.56
CA PRO A 37 -22.50 28.46 -0.52
C PRO A 37 -23.88 28.14 -1.09
N ASN A 38 -24.58 27.18 -0.47
CA ASN A 38 -25.94 26.83 -0.84
C ASN A 38 -26.68 26.29 0.39
N ASN A 39 -27.99 26.54 0.54
CA ASN A 39 -28.79 26.14 1.72
C ASN A 39 -28.23 26.60 3.09
N LEU A 40 -27.40 27.65 3.13
CA LEU A 40 -26.76 28.16 4.35
C LEU A 40 -27.46 29.44 4.85
N PRO A 41 -27.40 29.79 6.16
CA PRO A 41 -27.83 31.10 6.63
C PRO A 41 -27.03 32.23 5.96
N ALA A 42 -27.68 33.30 5.52
CA ALA A 42 -27.04 34.38 4.74
C ALA A 42 -25.86 35.05 5.47
N THR A 43 -25.98 35.27 6.79
CA THR A 43 -24.92 35.81 7.67
C THR A 43 -23.85 34.77 8.07
N LYS A 44 -23.88 33.58 7.43
CA LYS A 44 -22.90 32.50 7.51
C LYS A 44 -22.49 31.99 6.12
N SER A 45 -22.80 32.77 5.08
CA SER A 45 -22.57 32.41 3.68
C SER A 45 -21.48 33.27 3.06
N SER A 46 -20.55 32.59 2.38
CA SER A 46 -19.43 33.17 1.65
C SER A 46 -19.87 33.71 0.29
N ILE A 47 -20.41 34.93 0.27
CA ILE A 47 -20.51 35.70 -0.96
C ILE A 47 -19.14 36.33 -1.25
N GLY A 48 -18.82 36.55 -2.51
CA GLY A 48 -17.72 37.42 -2.91
C GLY A 48 -18.26 38.84 -3.05
N VAL A 49 -17.75 39.53 -4.08
CA VAL A 49 -18.04 40.93 -4.40
C VAL A 49 -19.51 41.10 -4.84
N PRO A 50 -20.43 41.60 -3.98
CA PRO A 50 -21.79 41.87 -4.39
C PRO A 50 -21.87 43.17 -5.19
N TRP A 51 -22.78 43.23 -6.17
CA TRP A 51 -23.01 44.43 -6.97
C TRP A 51 -24.45 44.92 -6.89
N GLY A 52 -25.41 44.12 -7.34
CA GLY A 52 -26.83 44.44 -7.31
C GLY A 52 -27.54 43.75 -6.15
N VAL A 53 -28.57 44.41 -5.60
CA VAL A 53 -29.49 43.84 -4.61
C VAL A 53 -30.91 44.28 -4.92
N VAL A 54 -31.88 43.36 -4.84
CA VAL A 54 -33.32 43.64 -5.05
C VAL A 54 -34.18 42.64 -4.25
N GLN A 55 -35.42 42.99 -3.87
CA GLN A 55 -36.31 42.08 -3.14
C GLN A 55 -37.69 41.90 -3.81
N ASP A 56 -38.17 40.66 -3.89
CA ASP A 56 -39.57 40.30 -4.18
C ASP A 56 -40.23 39.68 -2.93
N GLY A 57 -41.13 40.44 -2.32
CA GLY A 57 -41.89 40.04 -1.13
C GLY A 57 -41.01 39.82 0.10
N THR A 58 -40.44 38.62 0.21
CA THR A 58 -39.44 38.26 1.23
C THR A 58 -38.15 37.68 0.66
N ASN A 59 -38.11 37.38 -0.65
CA ASN A 59 -36.95 36.84 -1.33
C ASN A 59 -36.02 37.98 -1.75
N THR A 60 -34.78 38.01 -1.26
CA THR A 60 -33.75 38.96 -1.71
C THR A 60 -32.87 38.29 -2.77
N TYR A 61 -32.59 38.97 -3.87
CA TYR A 61 -31.69 38.53 -4.92
C TYR A 61 -30.43 39.41 -4.94
N ILE A 62 -29.27 38.78 -5.11
CA ILE A 62 -27.96 39.43 -5.05
C ILE A 62 -27.14 38.94 -6.24
N THR A 63 -26.55 39.86 -7.00
CA THR A 63 -25.56 39.56 -8.04
C THR A 63 -24.14 39.64 -7.46
N ASP A 64 -23.29 38.70 -7.85
CA ASP A 64 -21.92 38.51 -7.36
C ASP A 64 -20.97 38.42 -8.57
N THR A 65 -20.13 39.44 -8.75
CA THR A 65 -19.27 39.59 -9.93
C THR A 65 -18.04 38.69 -9.85
N LEU A 66 -17.44 38.55 -8.66
CA LEU A 66 -16.22 37.74 -8.42
C LEU A 66 -16.47 36.24 -8.67
N THR A 67 -17.66 35.75 -8.37
CA THR A 67 -18.03 34.33 -8.46
C THR A 67 -19.03 34.04 -9.57
N SER A 68 -19.27 34.99 -10.49
CA SER A 68 -20.13 34.83 -11.67
C SER A 68 -21.51 34.23 -11.33
N ARG A 69 -22.16 34.75 -10.28
CA ARG A 69 -23.39 34.17 -9.72
C ARG A 69 -24.48 35.19 -9.41
N VAL A 70 -25.68 34.67 -9.28
CA VAL A 70 -26.81 35.34 -8.64
C VAL A 70 -27.30 34.44 -7.52
N PHE A 71 -27.34 34.98 -6.30
CA PHE A 71 -27.89 34.30 -5.14
C PHE A 71 -29.35 34.69 -4.90
N LYS A 72 -30.05 33.82 -4.20
CA LYS A 72 -31.35 34.07 -3.59
C LYS A 72 -31.25 33.83 -2.09
N ILE A 73 -31.68 34.79 -1.28
CA ILE A 73 -31.98 34.63 0.14
C ILE A 73 -33.49 34.54 0.29
N ASP A 74 -34.01 33.48 0.90
CA ASP A 74 -35.44 33.32 1.13
C ASP A 74 -35.94 34.03 2.40
N GLY A 75 -37.26 34.03 2.62
CA GLY A 75 -37.88 34.61 3.81
C GLY A 75 -37.55 33.94 5.15
N SER A 76 -36.71 32.88 5.17
CA SER A 76 -36.13 32.32 6.40
C SER A 76 -34.71 32.83 6.69
N GLY A 77 -34.11 33.56 5.75
CA GLY A 77 -32.70 33.96 5.78
C GLY A 77 -31.75 32.91 5.20
N THR A 78 -32.24 31.93 4.43
CA THR A 78 -31.43 30.88 3.81
C THR A 78 -31.00 31.31 2.41
N LEU A 79 -29.68 31.31 2.16
CA LEU A 79 -29.03 31.65 0.89
C LEU A 79 -28.85 30.40 0.01
N THR A 80 -29.15 30.56 -1.27
CA THR A 80 -29.02 29.54 -2.33
C THR A 80 -28.47 30.15 -3.61
N VAL A 81 -27.81 29.36 -4.47
CA VAL A 81 -27.45 29.80 -5.83
C VAL A 81 -28.70 29.76 -6.71
N LEU A 82 -29.13 30.93 -7.22
CA LEU A 82 -30.23 31.04 -8.16
C LEU A 82 -29.74 30.83 -9.60
N ALA A 83 -28.65 31.49 -9.97
CA ALA A 83 -28.04 31.40 -11.30
C ALA A 83 -26.52 31.56 -11.25
N GLY A 84 -25.84 31.14 -12.32
CA GLY A 84 -24.38 31.16 -12.41
C GLY A 84 -23.73 29.90 -11.84
N ASN A 85 -22.48 29.65 -12.24
CA ASN A 85 -21.77 28.39 -11.98
C ASN A 85 -20.28 28.56 -11.65
N ILE A 86 -19.85 29.76 -11.24
CA ILE A 86 -18.44 30.15 -10.99
C ILE A 86 -17.55 30.21 -12.25
N VAL A 87 -17.87 29.47 -13.31
CA VAL A 87 -17.15 29.52 -14.59
C VAL A 87 -17.65 30.68 -15.44
N SER A 88 -16.87 31.76 -15.49
CA SER A 88 -17.05 32.88 -16.43
C SER A 88 -17.32 32.41 -17.87
N GLY A 89 -18.37 32.95 -18.49
CA GLY A 89 -18.78 32.71 -19.87
C GLY A 89 -20.29 32.85 -20.07
N TYR A 90 -20.83 32.42 -21.21
CA TYR A 90 -22.25 32.54 -21.59
C TYR A 90 -22.81 31.19 -22.04
N THR A 91 -23.71 30.57 -21.27
CA THR A 91 -24.27 29.22 -21.59
C THR A 91 -25.72 29.00 -21.10
N LEU A 92 -26.30 27.87 -21.50
CA LEU A 92 -27.56 27.25 -21.04
C LEU A 92 -28.87 28.02 -21.24
N ASP A 93 -28.90 28.91 -22.22
CA ASP A 93 -30.11 29.59 -22.66
C ASP A 93 -31.23 28.58 -23.07
N GLY A 94 -32.41 28.71 -22.48
CA GLY A 94 -33.57 27.85 -22.79
C GLY A 94 -33.51 26.45 -22.18
N VAL A 95 -32.63 26.19 -21.21
CA VAL A 95 -32.48 24.88 -20.54
C VAL A 95 -33.23 24.84 -19.20
N THR A 96 -34.11 23.84 -19.03
CA THR A 96 -34.81 23.54 -17.76
C THR A 96 -33.81 23.18 -16.64
N ASP A 97 -34.02 23.72 -15.43
CA ASP A 97 -33.07 23.58 -14.30
C ASP A 97 -31.62 23.97 -14.67
N GLY A 98 -31.49 24.90 -15.62
CA GLY A 98 -30.23 25.37 -16.19
C GLY A 98 -29.64 26.58 -15.48
N ALA A 99 -30.42 27.38 -14.74
CA ALA A 99 -29.96 28.67 -14.21
C ALA A 99 -28.72 28.55 -13.32
N ALA A 100 -28.78 27.76 -12.24
CA ALA A 100 -27.66 27.49 -11.32
C ALA A 100 -26.57 26.56 -11.90
N LYS A 101 -26.60 26.30 -13.21
CA LYS A 101 -25.57 25.57 -13.97
C LYS A 101 -25.03 26.39 -15.14
N ALA A 102 -25.64 27.53 -15.44
CA ALA A 102 -25.27 28.41 -16.53
C ALA A 102 -24.02 29.21 -16.17
N SER A 103 -23.24 29.54 -17.18
CA SER A 103 -22.18 30.53 -17.06
C SER A 103 -22.76 31.93 -17.21
N LEU A 104 -22.28 32.83 -16.35
CA LEU A 104 -22.45 34.29 -16.37
C LEU A 104 -21.04 34.91 -16.34
N SER A 105 -20.90 36.19 -16.69
CA SER A 105 -19.60 36.88 -16.70
C SER A 105 -19.75 38.30 -16.18
N SER A 106 -19.26 38.54 -14.96
CA SER A 106 -19.49 39.78 -14.20
C SER A 106 -20.97 40.21 -14.20
N PRO A 107 -21.88 39.45 -13.56
CA PRO A 107 -23.25 39.88 -13.43
C PRO A 107 -23.34 41.07 -12.45
N GLU A 108 -23.81 42.23 -12.91
CA GLU A 108 -23.80 43.49 -12.15
C GLU A 108 -25.20 43.89 -11.68
N GLY A 109 -26.00 44.56 -12.51
CA GLY A 109 -27.35 44.98 -12.15
C GLY A 109 -28.34 43.83 -12.02
N VAL A 110 -29.29 43.96 -11.08
CA VAL A 110 -30.37 43.00 -10.86
C VAL A 110 -31.71 43.70 -10.65
N ALA A 111 -32.76 43.18 -11.27
CA ALA A 111 -34.14 43.63 -11.09
C ALA A 111 -35.08 42.43 -10.96
N VAL A 112 -36.28 42.64 -10.43
CA VAL A 112 -37.33 41.62 -10.35
C VAL A 112 -38.67 42.21 -10.78
N ASP A 113 -39.45 41.47 -11.55
CA ASP A 113 -40.80 41.89 -11.94
C ASP A 113 -41.88 41.48 -10.93
N GLY A 114 -43.10 42.01 -11.10
CA GLY A 114 -44.26 41.67 -10.27
C GLY A 114 -44.79 40.24 -10.41
N ALA A 115 -44.11 39.36 -11.15
CA ALA A 115 -44.36 37.93 -11.22
C ALA A 115 -43.20 37.09 -10.61
N GLY A 116 -42.13 37.74 -10.12
CA GLY A 116 -40.97 37.10 -9.50
C GLY A 116 -39.87 36.67 -10.47
N ASN A 117 -39.90 37.09 -11.75
CA ASN A 117 -38.80 36.81 -12.69
C ASN A 117 -37.63 37.75 -12.41
N VAL A 118 -36.41 37.21 -12.33
CA VAL A 118 -35.20 37.96 -11.96
C VAL A 118 -34.40 38.29 -13.21
N TYR A 119 -34.22 39.57 -13.48
CA TYR A 119 -33.47 40.10 -14.61
C TYR A 119 -32.06 40.47 -14.15
N VAL A 120 -31.06 40.13 -14.95
CA VAL A 120 -29.64 40.21 -14.59
C VAL A 120 -28.90 40.84 -15.76
N ALA A 121 -28.17 41.91 -15.50
CA ALA A 121 -27.20 42.43 -16.45
C ALA A 121 -25.94 41.55 -16.39
N ASP A 122 -25.68 40.80 -17.45
CA ASP A 122 -24.60 39.83 -17.57
C ASP A 122 -23.46 40.52 -18.33
N THR A 123 -22.83 41.47 -17.62
CA THR A 123 -22.23 42.68 -18.20
C THR A 123 -21.06 42.38 -19.13
N ALA A 124 -20.12 41.53 -18.70
CA ALA A 124 -18.99 41.14 -19.55
C ALA A 124 -19.37 40.16 -20.67
N ASN A 125 -20.63 39.68 -20.70
CA ASN A 125 -21.22 38.94 -21.81
C ASN A 125 -22.07 39.83 -22.75
N ASN A 126 -22.19 41.14 -22.51
CA ASN A 126 -22.96 42.10 -23.34
C ASN A 126 -24.46 41.77 -23.50
N VAL A 127 -25.09 41.19 -22.48
CA VAL A 127 -26.51 40.76 -22.56
C VAL A 127 -27.27 41.01 -21.25
N ILE A 128 -28.59 41.16 -21.35
CA ILE A 128 -29.51 41.02 -20.22
C ILE A 128 -30.10 39.61 -20.23
N ARG A 129 -29.91 38.89 -19.14
CA ARG A 129 -30.50 37.58 -18.89
C ARG A 129 -31.74 37.72 -18.02
N VAL A 130 -32.65 36.76 -18.11
CA VAL A 130 -33.80 36.60 -17.21
C VAL A 130 -33.86 35.16 -16.70
N VAL A 131 -34.05 35.02 -15.40
CA VAL A 131 -34.17 33.75 -14.67
C VAL A 131 -35.61 33.59 -14.20
N ASN A 132 -36.17 32.40 -14.40
CA ASN A 132 -37.51 32.04 -13.97
C ASN A 132 -37.45 31.10 -12.73
N PRO A 133 -37.62 31.62 -11.50
CA PRO A 133 -37.61 30.81 -10.28
C PRO A 133 -38.96 30.13 -9.96
N THR A 134 -40.00 30.28 -10.78
CA THR A 134 -41.39 29.95 -10.36
C THR A 134 -41.76 28.47 -10.51
N GLY A 135 -40.83 27.59 -10.91
CA GLY A 135 -41.08 26.16 -11.12
C GLY A 135 -42.00 25.81 -12.30
N THR A 136 -42.43 26.80 -13.09
CA THR A 136 -43.28 26.63 -14.28
C THR A 136 -42.80 27.56 -15.40
N PRO A 137 -42.75 27.13 -16.68
CA PRO A 137 -42.32 28.02 -17.76
C PRO A 137 -43.18 29.30 -17.89
N VAL A 138 -42.53 30.43 -18.17
CA VAL A 138 -43.15 31.76 -18.37
C VAL A 138 -42.87 32.27 -19.78
N THR A 139 -43.57 33.33 -20.21
CA THR A 139 -43.31 34.00 -21.50
C THR A 139 -43.10 35.50 -21.29
N ILE A 140 -41.95 36.01 -21.75
CA ILE A 140 -41.44 37.37 -21.52
C ILE A 140 -40.98 37.91 -22.87
N GLY A 141 -41.53 39.03 -23.35
CA GLY A 141 -41.19 39.59 -24.68
C GLY A 141 -41.45 38.65 -25.87
N GLY A 142 -42.27 37.61 -25.69
CA GLY A 142 -42.49 36.52 -26.67
C GLY A 142 -41.54 35.34 -26.53
N LEU A 143 -40.45 35.46 -25.77
CA LEU A 143 -39.51 34.38 -25.44
C LEU A 143 -40.08 33.51 -24.30
N THR A 144 -39.95 32.18 -24.40
CA THR A 144 -40.38 31.26 -23.33
C THR A 144 -39.20 30.86 -22.47
N VAL A 145 -39.25 31.21 -21.17
CA VAL A 145 -38.20 30.89 -20.18
C VAL A 145 -38.61 29.65 -19.40
N PRO A 146 -37.85 28.53 -19.44
CA PRO A 146 -38.20 27.30 -18.73
C PRO A 146 -38.29 27.46 -17.22
N ALA A 147 -38.95 26.51 -16.56
CA ALA A 147 -38.89 26.39 -15.10
C ALA A 147 -37.44 26.24 -14.63
N ASN A 148 -37.02 27.09 -13.68
CA ASN A 148 -35.65 27.17 -13.15
C ASN A 148 -34.59 27.36 -14.26
N GLY A 149 -35.01 27.87 -15.41
CA GLY A 149 -34.17 28.16 -16.57
C GLY A 149 -33.73 29.61 -16.60
N ILE A 150 -32.79 29.87 -17.50
CA ILE A 150 -32.26 31.20 -17.81
C ILE A 150 -32.35 31.44 -19.32
N ASN A 151 -32.57 32.69 -19.71
CA ASN A 151 -32.61 33.10 -21.11
C ASN A 151 -32.12 34.54 -21.30
N THR A 152 -31.47 34.83 -22.42
CA THR A 152 -31.17 36.19 -22.89
C THR A 152 -32.44 36.87 -23.40
N ILE A 153 -32.75 38.05 -22.88
CA ILE A 153 -33.93 38.86 -23.25
C ILE A 153 -33.55 40.16 -23.98
N ALA A 154 -32.29 40.61 -23.86
CA ALA A 154 -31.73 41.68 -24.67
C ALA A 154 -30.22 41.49 -24.89
N GLY A 155 -29.69 41.96 -26.02
CA GLY A 155 -28.29 41.82 -26.43
C GLY A 155 -28.02 40.55 -27.24
N ASP A 156 -27.15 40.64 -28.25
CA ASP A 156 -26.67 39.52 -29.07
C ASP A 156 -25.32 38.94 -28.60
N GLY A 157 -24.72 39.53 -27.57
CA GLY A 157 -23.40 39.20 -27.04
C GLY A 157 -22.26 40.07 -27.59
N THR A 158 -22.53 41.02 -28.48
CA THR A 158 -21.51 41.89 -29.09
C THR A 158 -21.76 43.38 -28.85
N ALA A 159 -20.68 44.09 -28.48
CA ALA A 159 -20.66 45.54 -28.31
C ALA A 159 -20.89 46.28 -29.64
N CYS A 160 -21.58 47.42 -29.59
CA CYS A 160 -21.88 48.18 -30.81
C CYS A 160 -20.59 48.74 -31.44
N PRO A 161 -20.31 48.48 -32.74
CA PRO A 161 -19.08 48.95 -33.38
C PRO A 161 -18.97 50.48 -33.53
N ASP A 162 -20.08 51.21 -33.38
CA ASP A 162 -20.14 52.66 -33.34
C ASP A 162 -21.35 53.07 -32.48
N PRO A 163 -21.15 53.49 -31.21
CA PRO A 163 -22.24 53.84 -30.30
C PRO A 163 -23.01 55.09 -30.76
N THR A 164 -22.52 55.89 -31.71
CA THR A 164 -23.30 57.02 -32.25
C THR A 164 -24.41 56.59 -33.21
N THR A 165 -24.49 55.28 -33.51
CA THR A 165 -25.52 54.69 -34.39
C THR A 165 -26.73 54.15 -33.61
N ALA A 166 -27.59 53.40 -34.32
CA ALA A 166 -28.83 52.86 -33.77
C ALA A 166 -28.64 51.63 -32.87
N CYS A 167 -27.51 50.90 -32.97
CA CYS A 167 -27.19 49.73 -32.13
C CYS A 167 -28.34 48.72 -31.89
N GLY A 168 -29.21 48.49 -32.90
CA GLY A 168 -30.38 47.60 -32.81
C GLY A 168 -31.74 48.30 -32.59
N ASP A 169 -31.78 49.62 -32.40
CA ASP A 169 -33.02 50.38 -32.13
C ASP A 169 -34.12 50.16 -33.18
N SER A 170 -35.36 50.03 -32.70
CA SER A 170 -36.57 49.60 -33.42
C SER A 170 -36.56 48.16 -33.94
N GLY A 171 -35.48 47.40 -33.74
CA GLY A 171 -35.42 45.94 -33.90
C GLY A 171 -35.76 45.20 -32.60
N LEU A 172 -35.71 43.86 -32.65
CA LEU A 172 -35.91 43.00 -31.48
C LEU A 172 -34.75 43.17 -30.48
N ALA A 173 -35.05 43.14 -29.18
CA ALA A 173 -34.05 43.34 -28.14
C ALA A 173 -32.93 42.28 -28.13
N VAL A 174 -33.24 41.02 -28.50
CA VAL A 174 -32.26 39.93 -28.62
C VAL A 174 -31.35 40.02 -29.85
N ASP A 175 -31.68 40.87 -30.82
CA ASP A 175 -30.84 41.16 -32.00
C ASP A 175 -30.05 42.48 -31.81
N ALA A 176 -30.06 43.05 -30.61
CA ALA A 176 -29.44 44.34 -30.32
C ALA A 176 -27.97 44.21 -29.94
N HIS A 177 -27.18 45.21 -30.29
CA HIS A 177 -25.85 45.37 -29.72
C HIS A 177 -25.97 46.18 -28.43
N LEU A 178 -25.46 45.61 -27.33
CA LEU A 178 -25.29 46.24 -26.02
C LEU A 178 -23.80 46.15 -25.67
N ASN A 179 -23.28 47.08 -24.87
CA ASN A 179 -21.85 47.17 -24.60
C ASN A 179 -21.61 47.40 -23.10
N ALA A 180 -21.17 46.34 -22.41
CA ALA A 180 -21.07 46.31 -20.95
C ALA A 180 -22.31 46.91 -20.25
N PRO A 181 -23.53 46.37 -20.45
CA PRO A 181 -24.71 46.88 -19.76
C PRO A 181 -24.60 46.60 -18.26
N ALA A 182 -24.60 47.65 -17.42
CA ALA A 182 -24.47 47.51 -15.96
C ALA A 182 -25.85 47.48 -15.28
N GLY A 183 -26.68 48.50 -15.49
CA GLY A 183 -27.98 48.65 -14.83
C GLY A 183 -29.14 47.98 -15.57
N VAL A 184 -30.07 47.42 -14.81
CA VAL A 184 -31.36 46.93 -15.32
C VAL A 184 -32.49 47.29 -14.34
N PHE A 185 -33.65 47.70 -14.87
CA PHE A 185 -34.87 47.99 -14.12
C PHE A 185 -36.10 47.52 -14.90
N VAL A 186 -37.18 47.15 -14.21
CA VAL A 186 -38.44 46.73 -14.84
C VAL A 186 -39.59 47.56 -14.30
N ASP A 187 -40.34 48.23 -15.20
CA ASP A 187 -41.48 49.06 -14.81
C ASP A 187 -42.73 48.25 -14.46
N GLY A 188 -43.73 48.89 -13.85
CA GLY A 188 -45.01 48.26 -13.49
C GLY A 188 -45.88 47.79 -14.67
N SER A 189 -45.43 47.98 -15.91
CA SER A 189 -46.02 47.40 -17.14
C SER A 189 -45.18 46.25 -17.71
N GLY A 190 -44.03 45.93 -17.10
CA GLY A 190 -43.09 44.90 -17.54
C GLY A 190 -42.04 45.38 -18.56
N ASN A 191 -41.96 46.67 -18.87
CA ASN A 191 -40.91 47.15 -19.78
C ASN A 191 -39.55 47.16 -19.07
N ILE A 192 -38.51 46.75 -19.80
CA ILE A 192 -37.14 46.67 -19.27
C ILE A 192 -36.38 47.93 -19.67
N PHE A 193 -35.77 48.61 -18.70
CA PHE A 193 -34.85 49.72 -18.90
C PHE A 193 -33.43 49.23 -18.60
N ILE A 194 -32.48 49.60 -19.44
CA ILE A 194 -31.11 49.09 -19.43
C ILE A 194 -30.16 50.28 -19.50
N ALA A 195 -29.20 50.34 -18.58
CA ALA A 195 -28.05 51.22 -18.71
C ALA A 195 -26.98 50.51 -19.53
N ASP A 196 -26.72 51.04 -20.71
CA ASP A 196 -25.89 50.44 -21.76
C ASP A 196 -24.55 51.18 -21.73
N THR A 197 -23.77 50.84 -20.70
CA THR A 197 -22.79 51.72 -20.07
C THR A 197 -21.63 52.07 -20.99
N GLY A 198 -21.05 51.07 -21.67
CA GLY A 198 -19.98 51.28 -22.65
C GLY A 198 -20.44 52.04 -23.90
N ASP A 199 -21.73 51.94 -24.25
CA ASP A 199 -22.35 52.67 -25.36
C ASP A 199 -22.94 54.02 -24.96
N ASN A 200 -22.81 54.43 -23.69
CA ASN A 200 -23.22 55.75 -23.16
C ASN A 200 -24.70 56.09 -23.45
N LYS A 201 -25.60 55.11 -23.20
CA LYS A 201 -27.04 55.20 -23.45
C LYS A 201 -27.86 54.61 -22.31
N ILE A 202 -29.11 55.03 -22.22
CA ILE A 202 -30.19 54.23 -21.63
C ILE A 202 -31.06 53.69 -22.75
N ARG A 203 -31.28 52.38 -22.75
CA ARG A 203 -32.15 51.66 -23.70
C ARG A 203 -33.43 51.24 -22.99
N LYS A 204 -34.54 51.14 -23.72
CA LYS A 204 -35.82 50.58 -23.27
C LYS A 204 -36.25 49.45 -24.20
N VAL A 205 -36.56 48.29 -23.63
CA VAL A 205 -37.32 47.21 -24.28
C VAL A 205 -38.80 47.40 -24.00
N ASP A 206 -39.60 47.57 -25.05
CA ASP A 206 -41.06 47.51 -24.98
C ASP A 206 -41.50 46.04 -24.94
N ILE A 207 -42.06 45.60 -23.82
CA ILE A 207 -42.32 44.17 -23.57
C ILE A 207 -43.50 43.61 -24.37
N ALA A 208 -44.37 44.48 -24.88
CA ALA A 208 -45.52 44.10 -25.69
C ALA A 208 -45.17 43.83 -27.16
N THR A 209 -44.06 44.41 -27.64
CA THR A 209 -43.53 44.22 -29.00
C THR A 209 -42.25 43.39 -29.05
N GLY A 210 -41.48 43.35 -27.96
CA GLY A 210 -40.13 42.77 -27.92
C GLY A 210 -39.04 43.67 -28.50
N ASN A 211 -39.37 44.92 -28.86
CA ASN A 211 -38.45 45.84 -29.52
C ASN A 211 -37.64 46.69 -28.53
N ILE A 212 -36.39 47.02 -28.88
CA ILE A 212 -35.53 47.94 -28.13
C ILE A 212 -35.49 49.36 -28.75
N SER A 213 -35.21 50.37 -27.94
CA SER A 213 -34.99 51.76 -28.38
C SER A 213 -34.14 52.56 -27.39
N THR A 214 -33.31 53.50 -27.87
CA THR A 214 -32.61 54.47 -27.01
C THR A 214 -33.61 55.49 -26.48
N VAL A 215 -33.60 55.72 -25.16
CA VAL A 215 -34.47 56.70 -24.47
C VAL A 215 -33.68 57.84 -23.81
N ALA A 216 -32.39 57.66 -23.57
CA ALA A 216 -31.46 58.73 -23.19
C ALA A 216 -30.04 58.44 -23.70
N GLY A 217 -29.23 59.49 -23.88
CA GLY A 217 -27.84 59.37 -24.30
C GLY A 217 -27.67 59.38 -25.83
N THR A 218 -26.57 59.97 -26.28
CA THR A 218 -26.23 60.10 -27.71
C THR A 218 -25.29 58.99 -28.20
N GLY A 219 -24.60 58.29 -27.29
CA GLY A 219 -23.43 57.47 -27.63
C GLY A 219 -22.13 58.26 -27.75
N VAL A 220 -22.12 59.53 -27.35
CA VAL A 220 -20.91 60.35 -27.17
C VAL A 220 -20.73 60.61 -25.68
N PRO A 221 -19.55 60.33 -25.08
CA PRO A 221 -19.29 60.67 -23.68
C PRO A 221 -19.14 62.19 -23.51
N CYS A 222 -19.60 62.73 -22.38
CA CYS A 222 -19.36 64.13 -22.04
C CYS A 222 -17.84 64.41 -21.91
N ALA A 223 -17.38 65.47 -22.59
CA ALA A 223 -15.95 65.81 -22.67
C ALA A 223 -15.42 66.66 -21.49
N ASP A 224 -16.31 67.25 -20.68
CA ASP A 224 -15.97 68.00 -19.46
C ASP A 224 -17.15 67.91 -18.47
N PRO A 225 -17.08 67.03 -17.45
CA PRO A 225 -18.18 66.81 -16.52
C PRO A 225 -18.50 68.05 -15.67
N THR A 226 -17.62 69.05 -15.59
CA THR A 226 -17.92 70.31 -14.88
C THR A 226 -18.88 71.22 -15.67
N THR A 227 -19.16 70.90 -16.93
CA THR A 227 -20.10 71.63 -17.79
C THR A 227 -21.50 71.03 -17.77
N ALA A 228 -22.49 71.81 -18.20
CA ALA A 228 -23.86 71.35 -18.45
C ALA A 228 -23.98 70.60 -19.81
N CYS A 229 -23.08 69.66 -20.07
CA CYS A 229 -23.32 68.61 -21.06
C CYS A 229 -24.54 67.78 -20.62
N GLY A 230 -25.28 67.21 -21.57
CA GLY A 230 -26.57 66.56 -21.29
C GLY A 230 -27.74 67.56 -21.24
N ASP A 231 -27.67 68.50 -20.29
CA ASP A 231 -28.84 69.14 -19.69
C ASP A 231 -29.64 70.12 -20.58
N GLY A 232 -30.96 70.13 -20.37
CA GLY A 232 -31.91 71.07 -20.98
C GLY A 232 -32.26 70.77 -22.44
N GLY A 233 -31.62 69.78 -23.06
CA GLY A 233 -31.97 69.22 -24.36
C GLY A 233 -33.04 68.13 -24.28
N LEU A 234 -33.49 67.64 -25.44
CA LEU A 234 -34.25 66.37 -25.52
C LEU A 234 -33.27 65.20 -25.29
N ALA A 235 -33.65 64.21 -24.49
CA ALA A 235 -32.74 63.18 -23.96
C ALA A 235 -32.00 62.32 -25.00
N THR A 236 -32.45 62.30 -26.26
CA THR A 236 -31.83 61.57 -27.38
C THR A 236 -31.32 62.48 -28.52
N ALA A 237 -31.27 63.80 -28.30
CA ALA A 237 -30.74 64.76 -29.27
C ALA A 237 -29.22 64.99 -29.08
N PRO A 238 -28.45 65.36 -30.12
CA PRO A 238 -27.03 65.67 -29.99
C PRO A 238 -26.74 66.72 -28.91
N GLY A 239 -25.82 66.41 -27.98
CA GLY A 239 -25.55 67.21 -26.77
C GLY A 239 -26.27 66.70 -25.52
N ALA A 240 -27.23 65.77 -25.64
CA ALA A 240 -27.79 65.00 -24.53
C ALA A 240 -26.85 63.84 -24.13
N ASP A 241 -25.58 64.19 -23.92
CA ASP A 241 -24.46 63.27 -23.76
C ASP A 241 -24.44 62.72 -22.31
N LEU A 242 -24.17 61.41 -22.18
CA LEU A 242 -24.02 60.65 -20.93
C LEU A 242 -22.61 60.04 -20.89
N ASN A 243 -22.10 59.64 -19.73
CA ASN A 243 -20.70 59.22 -19.56
C ASN A 243 -20.58 58.08 -18.53
N PHE A 244 -20.48 56.84 -19.03
CA PHE A 244 -20.64 55.61 -18.22
C PHE A 244 -21.91 55.66 -17.34
N PRO A 245 -23.12 55.66 -17.94
CA PRO A 245 -24.34 55.55 -17.16
C PRO A 245 -24.51 54.11 -16.62
N GLU A 246 -24.67 53.95 -15.30
CA GLU A 246 -24.77 52.63 -14.65
C GLU A 246 -26.13 52.41 -13.98
N GLY A 247 -26.55 53.24 -13.03
CA GLY A 247 -27.86 53.10 -12.41
C GLY A 247 -28.99 53.64 -13.29
N VAL A 248 -30.10 52.90 -13.38
CA VAL A 248 -31.33 53.37 -14.03
C VAL A 248 -32.55 52.93 -13.24
N VAL A 249 -33.49 53.84 -12.97
CA VAL A 249 -34.80 53.56 -12.35
C VAL A 249 -35.89 54.45 -12.93
N VAL A 250 -37.16 54.03 -12.87
CA VAL A 250 -38.29 54.77 -13.46
C VAL A 250 -39.43 54.93 -12.46
N ASP A 251 -39.96 56.15 -12.34
CA ASP A 251 -41.08 56.44 -11.41
C ASP A 251 -42.45 56.04 -11.97
N GLY A 252 -43.49 56.12 -11.12
CA GLY A 252 -44.88 55.86 -11.50
C GLY A 252 -45.49 56.87 -12.49
N SER A 253 -44.76 57.93 -12.87
CA SER A 253 -45.12 58.89 -13.92
C SER A 253 -44.43 58.59 -15.26
N GLY A 254 -43.42 57.70 -15.26
CA GLY A 254 -42.55 57.39 -16.39
C GLY A 254 -41.27 58.23 -16.48
N ASN A 255 -40.94 59.04 -15.47
CA ASN A 255 -39.69 59.79 -15.43
C ASN A 255 -38.52 58.83 -15.18
N ILE A 256 -37.44 58.95 -15.94
CA ILE A 256 -36.28 58.05 -15.88
C ILE A 256 -35.17 58.75 -15.10
N PHE A 257 -34.68 58.14 -14.02
CA PHE A 257 -33.53 58.62 -13.26
C PHE A 257 -32.30 57.79 -13.62
N ILE A 258 -31.17 58.46 -13.84
CA ILE A 258 -29.96 57.90 -14.43
C ILE A 258 -28.77 58.30 -13.58
N ALA A 259 -28.02 57.34 -13.06
CA ALA A 259 -26.70 57.58 -12.48
C ALA A 259 -25.72 57.69 -13.64
N ASP A 260 -25.13 58.88 -13.79
CA ASP A 260 -24.24 59.26 -14.89
C ASP A 260 -22.82 59.26 -14.32
N THR A 261 -22.28 58.05 -14.12
CA THR A 261 -21.28 57.76 -13.08
C THR A 261 -20.00 58.57 -13.25
N SER A 262 -19.43 58.61 -14.46
CA SER A 262 -18.20 59.36 -14.72
C SER A 262 -18.44 60.88 -14.79
N ASP A 263 -19.70 61.30 -14.96
CA ASP A 263 -20.12 62.70 -14.95
C ASP A 263 -20.49 63.23 -13.55
N GLN A 264 -20.38 62.40 -12.51
CA GLN A 264 -20.56 62.76 -11.09
C GLN A 264 -21.95 63.35 -10.81
N ARG A 265 -22.98 62.78 -11.45
CA ARG A 265 -24.36 63.27 -11.44
C ARG A 265 -25.39 62.14 -11.39
N VAL A 266 -26.59 62.52 -10.98
CA VAL A 266 -27.83 61.85 -11.36
C VAL A 266 -28.62 62.77 -12.28
N ARG A 267 -29.08 62.25 -13.42
CA ARG A 267 -29.99 62.94 -14.35
C ARG A 267 -31.43 62.49 -14.14
N GLU A 268 -32.38 63.36 -14.47
CA GLU A 268 -33.79 63.03 -14.69
C GLU A 268 -34.14 63.26 -16.17
N VAL A 269 -34.77 62.28 -16.82
CA VAL A 269 -35.52 62.46 -18.07
C VAL A 269 -37.01 62.58 -17.75
N THR A 270 -37.55 63.80 -17.87
CA THR A 270 -38.94 64.08 -17.53
C THR A 270 -39.89 63.56 -18.62
N ALA A 271 -40.82 62.68 -18.28
CA ALA A 271 -41.72 62.01 -19.22
C ALA A 271 -42.64 62.95 -20.01
N ALA A 272 -42.96 64.12 -19.42
CA ALA A 272 -43.94 65.05 -19.97
C ALA A 272 -43.44 65.83 -21.20
N ASP A 273 -42.13 66.00 -21.37
CA ASP A 273 -41.52 66.71 -22.51
C ASP A 273 -40.21 66.10 -23.04
N SER A 274 -39.81 64.93 -22.50
CA SER A 274 -38.64 64.15 -22.91
C SER A 274 -37.31 64.89 -22.80
N LYS A 275 -37.20 65.90 -21.92
CA LYS A 275 -35.92 66.55 -21.63
C LYS A 275 -35.12 65.85 -20.55
N ILE A 276 -33.81 65.87 -20.69
CA ILE A 276 -32.85 65.44 -19.65
C ILE A 276 -32.31 66.66 -18.88
N ASN A 277 -32.16 66.55 -17.56
CA ASN A 277 -31.61 67.60 -16.69
C ASN A 277 -30.87 66.97 -15.50
N ALA A 278 -29.90 67.67 -14.89
CA ALA A 278 -29.33 67.27 -13.60
C ALA A 278 -30.38 67.31 -12.48
N PHE A 279 -30.48 66.19 -11.75
CA PHE A 279 -31.35 65.99 -10.59
C PHE A 279 -30.57 66.05 -9.27
N ALA A 280 -29.39 65.40 -9.24
CA ALA A 280 -28.45 65.46 -8.13
C ALA A 280 -26.99 65.50 -8.62
N GLY A 281 -26.09 66.01 -7.79
CA GLY A 281 -24.68 66.20 -8.14
C GLY A 281 -24.44 67.42 -9.02
N ASN A 282 -23.25 68.01 -8.89
CA ASN A 282 -22.87 69.23 -9.63
C ASN A 282 -21.83 68.98 -10.74
N GLY A 283 -21.27 67.78 -10.86
CA GLY A 283 -20.16 67.46 -11.78
C GLY A 283 -18.76 67.60 -11.16
N THR A 284 -18.65 67.67 -9.83
CA THR A 284 -17.37 67.67 -9.09
C THR A 284 -17.44 66.74 -7.89
N VAL A 285 -16.34 66.03 -7.64
CA VAL A 285 -16.17 65.08 -6.53
C VAL A 285 -15.91 65.79 -5.20
N CYS A 286 -16.22 65.15 -4.08
CA CYS A 286 -15.90 65.69 -2.77
C CYS A 286 -14.38 65.61 -2.52
N ALA A 287 -13.77 66.71 -2.07
CA ALA A 287 -12.30 66.78 -1.91
C ALA A 287 -11.78 66.12 -0.62
N ASP A 288 -12.69 65.81 0.30
CA ASP A 288 -12.47 65.06 1.54
C ASP A 288 -13.79 64.34 1.86
N PRO A 289 -13.88 63.02 1.61
CA PRO A 289 -15.13 62.29 1.76
C PRO A 289 -15.60 62.25 3.21
N THR A 290 -14.75 62.49 4.23
CA THR A 290 -15.20 62.57 5.63
C THR A 290 -16.02 63.83 5.96
N THR A 291 -16.14 64.76 5.01
CA THR A 291 -16.97 65.97 5.15
C THR A 291 -18.40 65.75 4.67
N ALA A 292 -19.28 66.74 4.91
CA ALA A 292 -20.70 66.65 4.62
C ALA A 292 -21.08 66.56 3.12
N CYS A 293 -20.14 66.78 2.18
CA CYS A 293 -20.31 66.62 0.71
C CYS A 293 -21.63 67.12 0.09
N GLY A 294 -22.26 68.16 0.64
CA GLY A 294 -23.53 68.75 0.18
C GLY A 294 -24.78 68.45 1.04
N ASP A 295 -24.66 67.72 2.14
CA ASP A 295 -25.80 67.35 3.00
C ASP A 295 -26.58 68.54 3.54
N GLY A 296 -27.91 68.44 3.47
CA GLY A 296 -28.86 69.49 3.83
C GLY A 296 -29.00 70.61 2.80
N ALA A 297 -28.21 70.60 1.72
CA ALA A 297 -28.35 71.52 0.59
C ALA A 297 -29.24 70.92 -0.52
N ALA A 298 -29.49 71.71 -1.56
CA ALA A 298 -30.22 71.25 -2.75
C ALA A 298 -29.42 70.16 -3.48
N ALA A 299 -30.08 69.10 -3.96
CA ALA A 299 -29.42 67.92 -4.51
C ALA A 299 -28.47 68.23 -5.69
N THR A 300 -28.86 69.16 -6.58
CA THR A 300 -28.06 69.64 -7.72
C THR A 300 -26.82 70.48 -7.32
N SER A 301 -26.62 70.78 -6.03
CA SER A 301 -25.45 71.49 -5.53
C SER A 301 -24.42 70.59 -4.84
N ALA A 302 -24.79 69.34 -4.53
CA ALA A 302 -23.91 68.40 -3.85
C ALA A 302 -22.76 67.91 -4.72
N GLN A 303 -21.73 67.40 -4.04
CA GLN A 303 -20.63 66.69 -4.65
C GLN A 303 -20.94 65.19 -4.48
N LEU A 304 -20.93 64.48 -5.61
CA LEU A 304 -21.08 63.03 -5.70
C LEU A 304 -19.80 62.46 -6.31
N HIS A 305 -19.53 61.19 -6.08
CA HIS A 305 -18.29 60.55 -6.48
C HIS A 305 -18.52 59.09 -6.86
N LEU A 306 -18.58 58.87 -8.18
CA LEU A 306 -19.04 57.63 -8.81
C LEU A 306 -20.41 57.19 -8.27
N PRO A 307 -21.49 57.96 -8.51
CA PRO A 307 -22.84 57.53 -8.19
C PRO A 307 -23.22 56.32 -9.07
N ILE A 308 -23.38 55.12 -8.49
CA ILE A 308 -23.65 53.87 -9.23
C ILE A 308 -25.12 53.47 -9.07
N GLY A 309 -25.51 52.87 -7.95
CA GLY A 309 -26.86 52.35 -7.75
C GLY A 309 -27.89 53.44 -7.47
N LEU A 310 -29.08 53.27 -8.03
CA LEU A 310 -30.26 54.10 -7.76
C LEU A 310 -31.44 53.26 -7.28
N PHE A 311 -32.24 53.78 -6.36
CA PHE A 311 -33.55 53.21 -6.01
C PHE A 311 -34.59 54.30 -5.67
N LEU A 312 -35.85 54.08 -6.06
CA LEU A 312 -36.96 55.00 -5.77
C LEU A 312 -37.89 54.42 -4.70
N ASP A 313 -37.99 55.09 -3.56
CA ASP A 313 -39.05 54.87 -2.56
C ASP A 313 -40.08 56.01 -2.63
N GLY A 314 -41.14 55.78 -3.40
CA GLY A 314 -42.21 56.75 -3.64
C GLY A 314 -41.73 57.97 -4.42
N SER A 315 -41.27 59.01 -3.71
CA SER A 315 -40.70 60.25 -4.27
C SER A 315 -39.24 60.48 -3.85
N ASN A 316 -38.67 59.59 -3.04
CA ASN A 316 -37.32 59.74 -2.50
C ASN A 316 -36.37 58.89 -3.34
N LEU A 317 -35.27 59.47 -3.79
CA LEU A 317 -34.25 58.77 -4.57
C LEU A 317 -33.05 58.45 -3.69
N TYR A 318 -32.76 57.16 -3.55
CA TYR A 318 -31.57 56.64 -2.90
C TYR A 318 -30.47 56.49 -3.95
N ILE A 319 -29.25 56.91 -3.60
CA ILE A 319 -28.07 56.97 -4.47
C ILE A 319 -26.92 56.31 -3.73
N ALA A 320 -26.29 55.29 -4.32
CA ALA A 320 -25.01 54.78 -3.86
C ALA A 320 -23.89 55.67 -4.40
N ASP A 321 -23.16 56.31 -3.50
CA ASP A 321 -22.17 57.37 -3.76
C ASP A 321 -20.78 56.79 -3.50
N SER A 322 -20.38 55.93 -4.43
CA SER A 322 -19.56 54.75 -4.17
C SER A 322 -18.14 55.10 -3.70
N ALA A 323 -17.52 56.10 -4.33
CA ALA A 323 -16.16 56.54 -4.00
C ALA A 323 -16.10 57.63 -2.91
N ASP A 324 -17.27 58.09 -2.43
CA ASP A 324 -17.41 58.87 -1.18
C ASP A 324 -17.97 58.00 -0.02
N PHE A 325 -18.00 56.67 -0.20
CA PHE A 325 -18.31 55.64 0.81
C PHE A 325 -19.67 55.79 1.51
N ARG A 326 -20.72 56.16 0.74
CA ARG A 326 -22.04 56.51 1.30
C ARG A 326 -23.23 56.03 0.50
N ILE A 327 -24.37 55.97 1.19
CA ILE A 327 -25.69 56.09 0.56
C ILE A 327 -26.27 57.46 0.89
N ARG A 328 -26.71 58.19 -0.15
CA ARG A 328 -27.41 59.48 -0.06
C ARG A 328 -28.90 59.26 -0.36
N GLU A 329 -29.78 60.01 0.29
CA GLU A 329 -31.20 60.13 -0.04
C GLU A 329 -31.50 61.55 -0.52
N VAL A 330 -32.25 61.68 -1.62
CA VAL A 330 -32.83 62.95 -2.08
C VAL A 330 -34.30 63.01 -1.69
N THR A 331 -34.64 63.93 -0.78
CA THR A 331 -35.99 64.11 -0.22
C THR A 331 -36.41 65.57 -0.37
N GLY A 332 -37.50 65.82 -1.10
CA GLY A 332 -38.05 67.17 -1.27
C GLY A 332 -37.13 68.15 -2.03
N GLY A 333 -36.17 67.65 -2.81
CA GLY A 333 -35.18 68.43 -3.55
C GLY A 333 -33.88 68.75 -2.79
N ASN A 334 -33.79 68.38 -1.51
CA ASN A 334 -32.55 68.39 -0.73
C ASN A 334 -31.94 66.99 -0.68
N ILE A 335 -30.63 66.90 -0.44
CA ILE A 335 -29.90 65.63 -0.29
C ILE A 335 -29.30 65.47 1.10
N SER A 336 -29.22 64.25 1.60
CA SER A 336 -28.58 63.91 2.89
C SER A 336 -28.06 62.47 2.92
N THR A 337 -26.98 62.22 3.65
CA THR A 337 -26.46 60.88 3.91
C THR A 337 -27.40 60.09 4.81
N VAL A 338 -27.68 58.84 4.44
CA VAL A 338 -28.51 57.89 5.22
C VAL A 338 -27.74 56.65 5.67
N ALA A 339 -26.63 56.31 5.02
CA ALA A 339 -25.66 55.31 5.49
C ALA A 339 -24.24 55.67 5.04
N GLY A 340 -23.23 55.23 5.79
CA GLY A 340 -21.83 55.59 5.58
C GLY A 340 -21.44 56.89 6.31
N ASP A 341 -20.27 56.94 6.93
CA ASP A 341 -19.69 58.15 7.52
C ASP A 341 -18.79 58.92 6.54
N GLY A 342 -18.30 58.26 5.48
CA GLY A 342 -17.30 58.77 4.52
C GLY A 342 -15.91 58.14 4.66
N THR A 343 -15.75 57.15 5.53
CA THR A 343 -14.52 56.37 5.76
C THR A 343 -14.62 55.01 5.05
N GLN A 344 -13.58 54.66 4.30
CA GLN A 344 -13.45 53.33 3.68
C GLN A 344 -13.14 52.27 4.75
N GLY A 345 -14.03 51.29 4.93
CA GLY A 345 -13.82 50.21 5.89
C GLY A 345 -15.08 49.39 6.19
N PHE A 346 -15.08 48.70 7.33
CA PHE A 346 -16.20 47.91 7.82
C PHE A 346 -16.34 48.03 9.35
N ASP A 347 -17.34 48.80 9.78
CA ASP A 347 -17.80 48.87 11.17
C ASP A 347 -19.28 49.32 11.20
N GLY A 348 -19.84 49.53 12.38
CA GLY A 348 -21.13 50.18 12.60
C GLY A 348 -22.32 49.24 12.80
N ASP A 349 -22.15 47.92 12.71
CA ASP A 349 -23.23 46.96 12.97
C ASP A 349 -23.87 47.16 14.36
N GLY A 350 -25.20 47.16 14.43
CA GLY A 350 -26.01 47.51 15.59
C GLY A 350 -26.09 49.01 15.94
N ASN A 351 -25.36 49.89 15.24
CA ASN A 351 -25.26 51.33 15.50
C ASN A 351 -25.92 52.16 14.38
N PRO A 352 -26.06 53.49 14.52
CA PRO A 352 -26.68 54.33 13.49
C PRO A 352 -25.94 54.24 12.15
N ALA A 353 -26.69 54.08 11.05
CA ALA A 353 -26.13 53.81 9.73
C ALA A 353 -25.22 54.93 9.19
N THR A 354 -25.46 56.18 9.59
CA THR A 354 -24.63 57.36 9.26
C THR A 354 -23.34 57.46 10.09
N SER A 355 -23.01 56.44 10.87
CA SER A 355 -21.76 56.29 11.62
C SER A 355 -21.06 54.95 11.36
N ALA A 356 -21.40 54.30 10.24
CA ALA A 356 -20.81 53.05 9.81
C ALA A 356 -19.78 53.29 8.70
N GLU A 357 -18.72 52.48 8.68
CA GLU A 357 -17.80 52.41 7.56
C GLU A 357 -18.38 51.49 6.47
N LEU A 358 -18.17 51.86 5.21
CA LEU A 358 -18.56 51.12 4.00
C LEU A 358 -17.37 51.10 3.03
N ASP A 359 -17.30 50.14 2.12
CA ASP A 359 -16.27 50.12 1.05
C ASP A 359 -16.90 49.89 -0.32
N THR A 360 -16.89 50.97 -1.11
CA THR A 360 -17.42 51.05 -2.48
C THR A 360 -18.87 50.54 -2.57
N PRO A 361 -19.82 51.10 -1.80
CA PRO A 361 -21.21 50.67 -1.85
C PRO A 361 -21.79 50.92 -3.26
N SER A 362 -22.40 49.90 -3.85
CA SER A 362 -22.74 49.88 -5.29
C SER A 362 -24.26 49.79 -5.51
N GLY A 363 -24.89 48.66 -5.23
CA GLY A 363 -26.34 48.46 -5.35
C GLY A 363 -27.11 48.94 -4.12
N VAL A 364 -28.28 49.55 -4.35
CA VAL A 364 -29.24 49.95 -3.30
C VAL A 364 -30.66 49.48 -3.62
N PHE A 365 -31.41 49.14 -2.58
CA PHE A 365 -32.83 48.77 -2.67
C PHE A 365 -33.56 49.13 -1.37
N VAL A 366 -34.83 49.56 -1.45
CA VAL A 366 -35.66 49.84 -0.26
C VAL A 366 -36.89 48.93 -0.25
N ASP A 367 -37.08 48.15 0.82
CA ASP A 367 -38.24 47.25 0.93
C ASP A 367 -39.54 47.99 1.28
N SER A 368 -40.67 47.28 1.10
CA SER A 368 -42.02 47.80 1.40
C SER A 368 -42.29 48.14 2.88
N SER A 369 -41.30 47.97 3.77
CA SER A 369 -41.31 48.42 5.16
C SER A 369 -40.31 49.55 5.42
N HIS A 370 -39.78 50.18 4.36
CA HIS A 370 -38.80 51.26 4.38
C HIS A 370 -37.45 50.87 5.01
N ASN A 371 -37.01 49.62 4.83
CA ASN A 371 -35.64 49.23 5.16
C ASN A 371 -34.76 49.29 3.90
N LEU A 372 -33.63 49.98 3.99
CA LEU A 372 -32.62 50.08 2.93
C LEU A 372 -31.67 48.87 2.98
N PHE A 373 -31.39 48.28 1.82
CA PHE A 373 -30.37 47.26 1.59
C PHE A 373 -29.26 47.85 0.74
N ILE A 374 -28.01 47.45 1.02
CA ILE A 374 -26.79 47.99 0.42
C ILE A 374 -25.89 46.83 0.03
N ALA A 375 -25.46 46.76 -1.23
CA ALA A 375 -24.30 45.97 -1.62
C ALA A 375 -23.03 46.73 -1.25
N ASP A 376 -22.28 46.21 -0.28
CA ASP A 376 -21.10 46.83 0.33
C ASP A 376 -19.87 46.10 -0.23
N GLN A 377 -19.42 46.58 -1.39
CA GLN A 377 -18.80 45.76 -2.44
C GLN A 377 -17.52 45.06 -1.99
N ASN A 378 -16.55 45.82 -1.48
CA ASN A 378 -15.23 45.28 -1.13
C ASN A 378 -15.19 44.67 0.29
N ASN A 379 -16.32 44.77 1.01
CA ASN A 379 -16.53 44.14 2.30
C ASN A 379 -17.16 42.73 2.18
N ASP A 380 -17.39 42.24 0.94
CA ASP A 380 -18.02 40.95 0.63
C ASP A 380 -19.37 40.77 1.38
N ALA A 381 -20.18 41.84 1.46
CA ALA A 381 -21.35 41.93 2.35
C ALA A 381 -22.58 42.61 1.74
N ILE A 382 -23.77 42.18 2.16
CA ILE A 382 -25.01 42.98 2.06
C ILE A 382 -25.32 43.53 3.44
N ARG A 383 -25.37 44.86 3.57
CA ARG A 383 -25.81 45.56 4.79
C ARG A 383 -27.31 45.87 4.69
N LYS A 384 -28.00 45.93 5.82
CA LYS A 384 -29.40 46.36 5.92
C LYS A 384 -29.55 47.45 6.98
N VAL A 385 -30.17 48.57 6.61
CA VAL A 385 -30.58 49.63 7.53
C VAL A 385 -32.03 49.43 7.94
N THR A 386 -32.27 49.24 9.23
CA THR A 386 -33.61 49.06 9.82
C THR A 386 -33.81 50.07 10.94
N GLY A 387 -34.80 50.97 10.79
CA GLY A 387 -35.13 51.99 11.79
C GLY A 387 -34.02 53.03 12.04
N GLY A 388 -33.04 53.15 11.14
CA GLY A 388 -31.89 54.06 11.24
C GLY A 388 -30.59 53.42 11.75
N ASN A 389 -30.62 52.17 12.23
CA ASN A 389 -29.41 51.40 12.54
C ASN A 389 -29.06 50.47 11.38
N ILE A 390 -27.77 50.16 11.20
CA ILE A 390 -27.27 49.21 10.19
C ILE A 390 -26.87 47.88 10.83
N ASP A 391 -27.07 46.77 10.13
CA ASP A 391 -26.60 45.43 10.49
C ASP A 391 -26.23 44.64 9.21
N THR A 392 -25.35 43.65 9.32
CA THR A 392 -25.06 42.70 8.24
C THR A 392 -26.25 41.77 7.97
N PHE A 393 -26.73 41.76 6.73
CA PHE A 393 -27.83 40.90 6.26
C PHE A 393 -27.32 39.63 5.55
N ALA A 394 -26.24 39.73 4.78
CA ALA A 394 -25.60 38.62 4.10
C ALA A 394 -24.08 38.83 3.97
N GLY A 395 -23.34 37.73 3.79
CA GLY A 395 -21.88 37.72 3.84
C GLY A 395 -21.37 37.28 5.21
N ASN A 396 -20.12 36.79 5.26
CA ASN A 396 -19.48 36.32 6.50
C ASN A 396 -18.02 36.79 6.67
N LEU A 397 -17.69 37.96 6.11
CA LEU A 397 -16.49 38.77 6.39
C LEU A 397 -15.17 38.00 6.37
N SER A 398 -14.60 37.82 5.19
CA SER A 398 -13.22 37.41 5.05
C SER A 398 -12.30 38.61 5.32
N PHE A 399 -11.52 38.59 6.40
CA PHE A 399 -10.63 39.70 6.73
C PHE A 399 -9.53 39.89 5.67
N LEU A 400 -9.71 40.89 4.82
CA LEU A 400 -8.74 41.32 3.82
C LEU A 400 -7.49 41.90 4.49
N LEU A 401 -6.45 41.08 4.67
CA LEU A 401 -5.11 41.61 4.88
C LEU A 401 -4.42 41.80 3.52
N ASN A 402 -4.04 43.04 3.22
CA ASN A 402 -3.31 43.46 2.01
C ASN A 402 -4.09 43.40 0.67
N GLY A 403 -5.42 43.48 0.68
CA GLY A 403 -6.21 43.87 -0.50
C GLY A 403 -6.29 42.87 -1.65
N VAL A 404 -6.36 41.57 -1.35
CA VAL A 404 -6.62 40.51 -2.36
C VAL A 404 -8.03 39.94 -2.13
N PRO A 405 -9.01 40.14 -3.04
CA PRO A 405 -10.40 39.73 -2.84
C PRO A 405 -10.57 38.28 -2.42
N SER A 406 -11.36 38.06 -1.37
CA SER A 406 -11.41 36.79 -0.63
C SER A 406 -12.84 36.47 -0.24
N VAL A 407 -13.49 35.62 -1.05
CA VAL A 407 -14.87 35.12 -0.85
C VAL A 407 -15.18 34.60 0.56
N GLY A 408 -14.15 34.24 1.33
CA GLY A 408 -14.30 33.58 2.63
C GLY A 408 -14.60 32.08 2.49
N PHE A 409 -14.83 31.44 3.63
CA PHE A 409 -15.18 30.02 3.72
C PHE A 409 -16.48 29.86 4.52
N SER A 410 -17.27 28.85 4.17
CA SER A 410 -18.51 28.51 4.88
C SER A 410 -18.85 27.02 4.73
N GLY A 411 -19.89 26.56 5.43
CA GLY A 411 -20.33 25.16 5.40
C GLY A 411 -19.81 24.29 6.55
N ASP A 412 -18.91 24.79 7.39
CA ASP A 412 -18.34 24.00 8.50
C ASP A 412 -19.33 23.79 9.66
N TYR A 413 -19.32 22.57 10.21
CA TYR A 413 -19.86 22.31 11.55
C TYR A 413 -18.88 22.85 12.63
N PRO A 414 -19.34 23.43 13.76
CA PRO A 414 -20.72 23.61 14.22
C PRO A 414 -21.38 24.94 13.81
N ASP A 415 -20.71 25.79 13.02
CA ASP A 415 -21.22 27.12 12.66
C ASP A 415 -22.50 27.05 11.80
N VAL A 416 -22.63 25.98 11.00
CA VAL A 416 -23.84 25.61 10.25
C VAL A 416 -24.10 24.09 10.32
N THR A 417 -25.03 23.58 9.50
CA THR A 417 -25.43 22.16 9.44
C THR A 417 -24.29 21.20 9.07
N GLY A 418 -23.21 21.69 8.46
CA GLY A 418 -22.07 20.88 8.08
C GLY A 418 -22.21 20.16 6.73
N VAL A 419 -23.24 20.43 5.92
CA VAL A 419 -23.50 19.64 4.69
C VAL A 419 -22.37 19.86 3.65
N PRO A 420 -21.67 18.81 3.19
CA PRO A 420 -20.46 18.97 2.36
C PRO A 420 -20.65 19.67 1.02
N THR A 421 -21.76 19.41 0.32
CA THR A 421 -22.10 20.02 -0.99
C THR A 421 -22.64 21.44 -0.89
N ASP A 422 -22.96 21.88 0.34
CA ASP A 422 -23.46 23.23 0.63
C ASP A 422 -22.31 24.19 1.02
N ALA A 423 -21.12 23.64 1.27
CA ALA A 423 -19.94 24.38 1.69
C ALA A 423 -19.31 25.20 0.56
N ALA A 424 -18.78 26.38 0.92
CA ALA A 424 -17.82 27.07 0.09
C ALA A 424 -16.44 26.44 0.31
N LEU A 425 -16.01 25.64 -0.68
CA LEU A 425 -14.60 25.42 -0.97
C LEU A 425 -14.13 26.53 -1.92
N ARG A 426 -12.81 26.73 -2.05
CA ARG A 426 -12.23 27.64 -3.03
C ARG A 426 -10.90 27.07 -3.52
N ASN A 427 -10.76 26.96 -4.84
CA ASN A 427 -9.56 26.44 -5.49
C ASN A 427 -9.02 25.13 -4.86
N PRO A 428 -9.84 24.10 -4.62
CA PRO A 428 -9.36 22.85 -4.03
C PRO A 428 -8.36 22.18 -4.99
N SER A 429 -7.27 21.64 -4.44
CA SER A 429 -6.12 21.21 -5.26
C SER A 429 -5.52 19.85 -4.91
N GLY A 430 -5.84 19.27 -3.75
CA GLY A 430 -5.38 17.95 -3.32
C GLY A 430 -6.46 17.22 -2.52
N VAL A 431 -6.51 15.89 -2.64
CA VAL A 431 -7.56 15.06 -2.04
C VAL A 431 -7.09 13.65 -1.71
N THR A 432 -7.44 13.16 -0.51
CA THR A 432 -7.18 11.78 -0.09
C THR A 432 -8.32 11.23 0.78
N THR A 433 -8.26 9.95 1.13
CA THR A 433 -9.17 9.34 2.11
C THR A 433 -8.45 8.51 3.16
N ASP A 434 -9.03 8.43 4.36
CA ASP A 434 -8.62 7.40 5.32
C ASP A 434 -9.17 6.01 4.94
N THR A 435 -8.72 4.97 5.65
CA THR A 435 -9.16 3.58 5.44
C THR A 435 -10.62 3.30 5.82
N SER A 436 -11.36 4.30 6.29
CA SER A 436 -12.83 4.26 6.48
C SER A 436 -13.58 4.96 5.33
N GLY A 437 -12.88 5.65 4.43
CA GLY A 437 -13.45 6.44 3.34
C GLY A 437 -13.80 7.88 3.71
N ASN A 438 -13.31 8.42 4.84
CA ASN A 438 -13.49 9.84 5.17
C ASN A 438 -12.58 10.69 4.28
N LEU A 439 -13.14 11.77 3.70
CA LEU A 439 -12.47 12.59 2.68
C LEU A 439 -11.66 13.71 3.32
N PHE A 440 -10.43 13.91 2.87
CA PHE A 440 -9.55 15.01 3.26
C PHE A 440 -9.28 15.88 2.03
N ILE A 441 -9.46 17.19 2.13
CA ILE A 441 -9.38 18.14 1.01
C ILE A 441 -8.43 19.28 1.38
N ALA A 442 -7.45 19.55 0.52
CA ALA A 442 -6.68 20.79 0.54
C ALA A 442 -7.50 21.91 -0.11
N ASP A 443 -8.10 22.76 0.71
CA ASP A 443 -8.98 23.88 0.34
C ASP A 443 -8.12 25.13 0.16
N ALA A 444 -7.24 25.08 -0.85
CA ALA A 444 -6.09 25.97 -0.98
C ALA A 444 -6.46 27.45 -1.03
N GLY A 445 -7.50 27.81 -1.80
CA GLY A 445 -7.98 29.18 -1.92
C GLY A 445 -8.59 29.76 -0.63
N ASN A 446 -8.82 28.91 0.38
CA ASN A 446 -9.31 29.24 1.72
C ASN A 446 -8.26 28.96 2.82
N ASN A 447 -7.00 28.65 2.47
CA ASN A 447 -5.90 28.43 3.42
C ASN A 447 -6.18 27.35 4.49
N ARG A 448 -6.86 26.24 4.11
CA ARG A 448 -7.42 25.25 5.05
C ARG A 448 -7.29 23.80 4.57
N ILE A 449 -7.29 22.87 5.52
CA ILE A 449 -7.62 21.45 5.29
C ILE A 449 -9.03 21.18 5.83
N ARG A 450 -9.92 20.73 4.95
CA ARG A 450 -11.31 20.37 5.26
C ARG A 450 -11.45 18.85 5.27
N VAL A 451 -12.23 18.30 6.21
CA VAL A 451 -12.48 16.86 6.30
C VAL A 451 -13.97 16.58 6.28
N VAL A 452 -14.40 15.65 5.41
CA VAL A 452 -15.77 15.13 5.37
C VAL A 452 -15.83 13.77 6.05
N ASN A 453 -16.64 13.67 7.09
CA ASN A 453 -16.96 12.39 7.73
C ASN A 453 -18.01 11.64 6.91
N ASN A 454 -17.61 10.58 6.20
CA ASN A 454 -18.50 9.73 5.42
C ASN A 454 -19.10 8.56 6.24
N GLN A 455 -18.88 8.52 7.56
CA GLN A 455 -19.45 7.51 8.45
C GLN A 455 -20.84 7.89 8.96
N ASN A 456 -21.61 6.85 9.33
CA ASN A 456 -22.89 6.98 10.04
C ASN A 456 -22.75 7.39 11.53
N SER A 457 -21.55 7.77 11.98
CA SER A 457 -21.23 8.13 13.36
C SER A 457 -20.21 9.26 13.41
N GLN A 458 -20.26 10.10 14.45
CA GLN A 458 -19.23 11.11 14.68
C GLN A 458 -17.82 10.50 14.76
N ILE A 459 -16.86 11.09 14.06
CA ILE A 459 -15.43 10.75 14.13
C ILE A 459 -14.66 11.82 14.92
N THR A 460 -13.36 11.62 15.12
CA THR A 460 -12.47 12.64 15.66
C THR A 460 -11.14 12.59 14.93
N VAL A 461 -10.75 13.71 14.33
CA VAL A 461 -9.57 13.87 13.46
C VAL A 461 -8.80 15.09 13.95
N ALA A 462 -7.49 14.96 14.19
CA ALA A 462 -6.66 16.06 14.71
C ALA A 462 -7.28 16.77 15.96
N ASN A 463 -7.84 15.99 16.90
CA ASN A 463 -8.57 16.47 18.08
C ASN A 463 -9.87 17.30 17.79
N VAL A 464 -10.31 17.39 16.53
CA VAL A 464 -11.58 18.00 16.11
C VAL A 464 -12.66 16.93 15.97
N ALA A 465 -13.84 17.17 16.55
CA ALA A 465 -14.99 16.27 16.48
C ALA A 465 -15.88 16.59 15.26
N ILE A 466 -16.10 15.60 14.39
CA ILE A 466 -16.81 15.79 13.11
C ILE A 466 -18.04 14.86 13.07
N PRO A 467 -19.28 15.39 13.13
CA PRO A 467 -20.52 14.60 13.04
C PRO A 467 -20.66 13.79 11.76
N ALA A 468 -21.55 12.79 11.78
CA ALA A 468 -21.86 11.93 10.63
C ALA A 468 -22.34 12.74 9.42
N HIS A 469 -21.76 12.49 8.24
CA HIS A 469 -22.07 13.17 6.97
C HIS A 469 -21.89 14.70 7.00
N THR A 470 -20.87 15.20 7.73
CA THR A 470 -20.54 16.63 7.79
C THR A 470 -19.10 16.95 7.42
N ILE A 471 -18.86 18.19 6.97
CA ILE A 471 -17.56 18.79 6.71
C ILE A 471 -17.11 19.70 7.87
N THR A 472 -15.81 19.74 8.15
CA THR A 472 -15.21 20.62 9.16
C THR A 472 -13.74 20.93 8.83
N THR A 473 -13.26 22.16 9.10
CA THR A 473 -11.83 22.49 9.06
C THR A 473 -11.07 21.79 10.19
N VAL A 474 -9.98 21.09 9.87
CA VAL A 474 -9.09 20.43 10.85
C VAL A 474 -7.71 21.09 10.96
N ALA A 475 -7.30 21.86 9.96
CA ALA A 475 -6.06 22.64 9.96
C ALA A 475 -6.21 23.92 9.13
N GLY A 476 -5.48 24.96 9.52
CA GLY A 476 -5.53 26.29 8.90
C GLY A 476 -6.67 27.15 9.48
N ASN A 477 -6.36 28.43 9.70
CA ASN A 477 -7.31 29.42 10.22
C ASN A 477 -7.93 30.32 9.13
N GLY A 478 -7.48 30.20 7.87
CA GLY A 478 -7.92 31.03 6.74
C GLY A 478 -6.97 32.16 6.35
N ALA A 479 -6.05 32.56 7.23
CA ALA A 479 -5.06 33.59 6.94
C ALA A 479 -3.73 32.97 6.48
N PHE A 480 -3.15 33.58 5.44
CA PHE A 480 -1.75 33.37 5.04
C PHE A 480 -0.79 33.59 6.20
N CYS A 481 0.38 32.97 6.16
CA CYS A 481 1.38 33.17 7.18
C CYS A 481 2.11 34.51 7.07
N LEU A 482 2.42 35.10 8.22
CA LEU A 482 3.00 36.45 8.36
C LEU A 482 4.16 36.48 9.38
N ASN A 483 4.63 35.31 9.84
CA ASN A 483 5.67 35.16 10.85
C ASN A 483 6.44 33.85 10.62
N LEU A 484 7.66 33.75 11.14
CA LEU A 484 8.57 32.60 10.91
C LEU A 484 8.15 31.27 11.57
N THR A 485 6.91 31.12 12.02
CA THR A 485 6.44 29.89 12.71
C THR A 485 5.10 29.36 12.23
N CYS A 486 4.23 30.19 11.65
CA CYS A 486 2.94 29.76 11.06
C CYS A 486 2.06 28.87 11.98
N GLY A 487 2.19 29.02 13.30
CA GLY A 487 1.48 28.21 14.31
C GLY A 487 2.16 26.89 14.71
N ASP A 488 3.40 26.64 14.31
CA ASP A 488 4.15 25.42 14.67
C ASP A 488 4.22 25.17 16.18
N ASN A 489 4.03 23.90 16.56
CA ASN A 489 3.82 23.40 17.92
C ASN A 489 2.51 23.87 18.59
N GLY A 490 1.67 24.65 17.88
CA GLY A 490 0.33 25.05 18.28
C GLY A 490 -0.76 24.07 17.81
N GLN A 491 -2.03 24.45 17.99
CA GLN A 491 -3.17 23.68 17.46
C GLN A 491 -3.36 23.99 15.97
N ALA A 492 -3.57 22.95 15.15
CA ALA A 492 -3.63 23.05 13.71
C ALA A 492 -4.76 23.96 13.19
N THR A 493 -5.91 24.00 13.86
CA THR A 493 -7.03 24.90 13.54
C THR A 493 -6.75 26.38 13.81
N ALA A 494 -5.69 26.69 14.57
CA ALA A 494 -5.20 28.06 14.79
C ALA A 494 -3.99 28.40 13.90
N ALA A 495 -3.44 27.43 13.16
CA ALA A 495 -2.27 27.60 12.31
C ALA A 495 -2.56 28.52 11.12
N GLN A 496 -1.52 29.20 10.65
CA GLN A 496 -1.54 29.84 9.34
C GLN A 496 -0.98 28.82 8.34
N LEU A 497 -1.67 28.67 7.22
CA LEU A 497 -1.26 27.90 6.05
C LEU A 497 -1.37 28.85 4.86
N SER A 498 -0.51 28.72 3.86
CA SER A 498 -0.46 29.63 2.72
C SER A 498 -0.68 28.86 1.43
N ALA A 499 -1.94 28.83 0.99
CA ALA A 499 -2.46 28.05 -0.13
C ALA A 499 -2.01 26.57 -0.13
N PRO A 500 -2.37 25.78 0.91
CA PRO A 500 -1.94 24.39 1.03
C PRO A 500 -2.39 23.60 -0.21
N SER A 501 -1.44 23.02 -0.94
CA SER A 501 -1.68 22.48 -2.28
C SER A 501 -2.12 21.02 -2.26
N ASP A 502 -1.64 20.23 -1.32
CA ASP A 502 -1.86 18.78 -1.26
C ASP A 502 -1.91 18.25 0.18
N VAL A 503 -2.57 17.12 0.37
CA VAL A 503 -2.84 16.48 1.66
C VAL A 503 -2.82 14.95 1.57
N VAL A 504 -1.93 14.32 2.34
CA VAL A 504 -1.81 12.86 2.46
C VAL A 504 -1.87 12.41 3.92
N LEU A 505 -2.13 11.12 4.15
CA LEU A 505 -2.20 10.53 5.49
C LEU A 505 -1.08 9.51 5.71
N ASP A 506 -0.40 9.58 6.85
CA ASP A 506 0.53 8.53 7.25
C ASP A 506 -0.19 7.27 7.79
N THR A 507 0.54 6.16 7.92
CA THR A 507 0.00 4.87 8.40
C THR A 507 -0.51 4.88 9.84
N SER A 508 -0.33 6.00 10.58
CA SER A 508 -0.87 6.24 11.92
C SER A 508 -2.07 7.22 11.91
N GLY A 509 -2.51 7.67 10.72
CA GLY A 509 -3.62 8.61 10.57
C GLY A 509 -3.26 10.08 10.89
N ASN A 510 -1.98 10.44 10.91
CA ASN A 510 -1.58 11.85 10.99
C ASN A 510 -1.69 12.49 9.60
N ILE A 511 -2.08 13.75 9.56
CA ILE A 511 -2.23 14.50 8.30
C ILE A 511 -0.88 15.11 7.93
N LEU A 512 -0.44 14.93 6.69
CA LEU A 512 0.70 15.60 6.09
C LEU A 512 0.18 16.57 5.02
N ILE A 513 0.70 17.79 5.02
CA ILE A 513 0.21 18.92 4.25
C ILE A 513 1.38 19.53 3.48
N VAL A 514 1.22 19.73 2.17
CA VAL A 514 2.12 20.57 1.38
C VAL A 514 1.67 22.02 1.52
N ASP A 515 2.48 22.85 2.18
CA ASP A 515 2.18 24.25 2.48
C ASP A 515 2.90 25.14 1.47
N TYR A 516 2.30 25.17 0.27
CA TYR A 516 2.95 25.54 -0.98
C TYR A 516 3.60 26.93 -0.96
N GLN A 517 2.90 27.99 -0.54
CA GLN A 517 3.52 29.32 -0.50
C GLN A 517 4.48 29.49 0.70
N ASP A 518 4.25 28.80 1.81
CA ASP A 518 5.15 28.79 2.97
C ASP A 518 6.43 27.95 2.72
N SER A 519 6.51 27.23 1.59
CA SER A 519 7.65 26.38 1.18
C SER A 519 8.05 25.31 2.21
N ALA A 520 7.04 24.70 2.83
CA ALA A 520 7.22 23.72 3.89
C ALA A 520 6.25 22.53 3.78
N ILE A 521 6.65 21.39 4.35
CA ILE A 521 5.75 20.26 4.61
C ILE A 521 5.39 20.26 6.09
N ARG A 522 4.09 20.35 6.39
CA ARG A 522 3.57 20.40 7.77
C ARG A 522 2.92 19.06 8.12
N LYS A 523 3.06 18.64 9.38
CA LYS A 523 2.41 17.45 9.95
C LYS A 523 1.46 17.84 11.06
N VAL A 524 0.21 17.39 10.98
CA VAL A 524 -0.77 17.48 12.07
C VAL A 524 -0.89 16.11 12.73
N ALA A 525 -0.44 16.02 13.98
CA ALA A 525 -0.56 14.82 14.78
C ALA A 525 -2.01 14.59 15.24
N ALA A 526 -2.36 13.34 15.58
CA ALA A 526 -3.71 12.96 16.03
C ALA A 526 -4.27 13.78 17.23
N ASN A 527 -3.40 14.42 18.03
CA ASN A 527 -3.77 15.33 19.12
C ASN A 527 -4.02 16.80 18.68
N GLY A 528 -4.05 17.06 17.37
CA GLY A 528 -4.27 18.39 16.79
C GLY A 528 -3.07 19.32 16.82
N VAL A 529 -1.87 18.86 17.18
CA VAL A 529 -0.65 19.69 17.14
C VAL A 529 -0.06 19.68 15.72
N ILE A 530 0.26 20.86 15.19
CA ILE A 530 0.95 21.02 13.89
C ILE A 530 2.45 21.25 14.09
N THR A 531 3.29 20.70 13.22
CA THR A 531 4.75 20.92 13.18
C THR A 531 5.29 20.81 11.75
N THR A 532 6.24 21.66 11.35
CA THR A 532 7.03 21.47 10.13
C THR A 532 7.86 20.18 10.23
N VAL A 533 7.90 19.39 9.14
CA VAL A 533 8.66 18.13 9.05
C VAL A 533 9.65 18.08 7.88
N ALA A 534 9.48 18.95 6.89
CA ALA A 534 10.49 19.20 5.85
C ALA A 534 10.37 20.63 5.32
N GLY A 535 11.47 21.20 4.81
CA GLY A 535 11.53 22.59 4.34
C GLY A 535 11.68 23.60 5.48
N GLN A 536 12.05 24.82 5.13
CA GLN A 536 12.09 25.97 6.02
C GLN A 536 10.98 26.97 5.68
N VAL A 537 10.08 27.14 6.64
CA VAL A 537 8.93 28.06 6.56
C VAL A 537 9.35 29.46 6.11
N ASN A 538 8.70 29.95 5.05
CA ASN A 538 8.92 31.26 4.42
C ASN A 538 10.37 31.50 3.94
N GLN A 539 11.13 30.43 3.62
CA GLN A 539 12.48 30.50 3.05
C GLN A 539 12.58 29.66 1.75
N PRO A 540 12.06 30.17 0.62
CA PRO A 540 12.16 29.50 -0.67
C PRO A 540 13.61 29.44 -1.17
N GLY A 541 14.10 28.22 -1.45
CA GLY A 541 15.47 27.98 -1.94
C GLY A 541 15.72 26.49 -2.19
N TYR A 542 16.95 26.12 -2.59
CA TYR A 542 17.37 24.73 -2.84
C TYR A 542 18.65 24.42 -2.07
N SER A 543 18.52 23.72 -0.94
CA SER A 543 19.65 23.28 -0.12
C SER A 543 19.24 22.16 0.84
N GLY A 544 20.20 21.67 1.65
CA GLY A 544 19.95 20.69 2.73
C GLY A 544 19.95 19.22 2.32
N ASP A 545 20.36 18.89 1.09
CA ASP A 545 20.61 17.51 0.69
C ASP A 545 21.64 16.83 1.60
N GLN A 546 21.32 15.62 2.06
CA GLN A 546 22.03 14.85 3.10
C GLN A 546 22.02 15.47 4.51
N ASP A 547 21.22 16.49 4.78
CA ASP A 547 20.97 17.04 6.13
C ASP A 547 19.52 16.78 6.60
N VAL A 548 19.24 17.08 7.86
CA VAL A 548 17.92 16.92 8.50
C VAL A 548 16.85 17.66 7.70
N ALA A 549 15.71 17.02 7.43
CA ALA A 549 14.71 17.53 6.49
C ALA A 549 14.16 18.94 6.80
N THR A 550 14.14 19.35 8.08
CA THR A 550 13.71 20.68 8.53
C THR A 550 14.79 21.77 8.41
N ASN A 551 16.03 21.42 8.05
CA ASN A 551 17.08 22.38 7.72
C ASN A 551 17.09 22.75 6.23
N ALA A 552 16.56 21.87 5.37
CA ALA A 552 16.55 22.07 3.94
C ALA A 552 15.65 23.24 3.50
N GLU A 553 16.08 23.94 2.46
CA GLU A 553 15.20 24.82 1.70
C GLU A 553 14.46 23.98 0.64
N LEU A 554 13.16 24.21 0.54
CA LEU A 554 12.28 23.82 -0.57
C LEU A 554 11.83 25.12 -1.24
N ASN A 555 11.23 25.05 -2.43
CA ASN A 555 10.69 26.22 -3.12
C ASN A 555 9.37 25.86 -3.79
N GLN A 556 8.26 26.36 -3.23
CA GLN A 556 6.92 26.16 -3.77
C GLN A 556 6.59 24.68 -4.07
N PRO A 557 6.81 23.74 -3.12
CA PRO A 557 6.45 22.34 -3.34
C PRO A 557 4.93 22.20 -3.59
N ARG A 558 4.52 21.29 -4.47
CA ARG A 558 3.11 21.14 -4.86
C ARG A 558 2.45 19.83 -4.41
N GLY A 559 3.00 18.69 -4.80
CA GLY A 559 2.46 17.37 -4.51
C GLY A 559 3.40 16.52 -3.65
N MET A 560 2.82 15.57 -2.90
CA MET A 560 3.54 14.66 -2.03
C MET A 560 2.97 13.24 -2.10
N ALA A 561 3.84 12.23 -2.09
CA ALA A 561 3.45 10.83 -1.93
C ALA A 561 4.18 10.16 -0.77
N LEU A 562 3.59 9.09 -0.24
CA LEU A 562 4.22 8.19 0.71
C LEU A 562 4.47 6.83 0.07
N ASP A 563 5.63 6.22 0.33
CA ASP A 563 5.80 4.78 0.07
C ASP A 563 5.11 3.91 1.14
N SER A 564 5.03 2.60 0.91
CA SER A 564 4.41 1.66 1.84
C SER A 564 5.09 1.51 3.21
N THR A 565 6.25 2.15 3.42
CA THR A 565 6.95 2.26 4.72
C THR A 565 6.78 3.64 5.38
N GLY A 566 6.25 4.63 4.64
CA GLY A 566 5.98 5.98 5.10
C GLY A 566 7.08 7.00 4.80
N ASN A 567 8.02 6.73 3.88
CA ASN A 567 8.98 7.77 3.44
C ASN A 567 8.26 8.79 2.56
N MET A 568 8.61 10.08 2.70
CA MET A 568 7.90 11.18 2.03
C MET A 568 8.63 11.57 0.75
N TYR A 569 7.93 11.56 -0.38
CA TYR A 569 8.40 11.99 -1.69
C TYR A 569 7.74 13.33 -2.00
N ILE A 570 8.53 14.35 -2.31
CA ILE A 570 8.08 15.74 -2.43
C ILE A 570 8.43 16.27 -3.83
N ALA A 571 7.42 16.77 -4.54
CA ALA A 571 7.62 17.52 -5.77
C ALA A 571 8.00 18.98 -5.42
N ASP A 572 9.29 19.29 -5.46
CA ASP A 572 9.89 20.57 -5.07
C ASP A 572 9.93 21.48 -6.32
N THR A 573 8.74 21.98 -6.68
CA THR A 573 8.37 22.39 -8.04
C THR A 573 9.26 23.46 -8.64
N ASP A 574 9.42 24.62 -7.98
CA ASP A 574 10.18 25.73 -8.56
C ASP A 574 11.71 25.49 -8.48
N ASN A 575 12.14 24.47 -7.72
CA ASN A 575 13.51 23.94 -7.73
C ASN A 575 13.76 22.89 -8.83
N ASN A 576 12.72 22.43 -9.55
CA ASN A 576 12.82 21.43 -10.64
C ASN A 576 13.38 20.06 -10.20
N VAL A 577 13.06 19.61 -8.98
CA VAL A 577 13.58 18.36 -8.40
C VAL A 577 12.53 17.59 -7.61
N ILE A 578 12.76 16.28 -7.44
CA ILE A 578 12.04 15.44 -6.47
C ILE A 578 12.96 15.18 -5.29
N ARG A 579 12.49 15.54 -4.10
CA ARG A 579 13.20 15.34 -2.82
C ARG A 579 12.56 14.18 -2.06
N VAL A 580 13.34 13.40 -1.31
CA VAL A 580 12.84 12.29 -0.48
C VAL A 580 13.33 12.41 0.95
N VAL A 581 12.41 12.32 1.91
CA VAL A 581 12.68 12.29 3.34
C VAL A 581 12.62 10.85 3.85
N ASN A 582 13.72 10.37 4.42
CA ASN A 582 13.76 9.08 5.10
C ASN A 582 13.10 9.17 6.48
N THR A 583 11.97 8.48 6.67
CA THR A 583 11.25 8.42 7.94
C THR A 583 11.56 7.15 8.76
N GLN A 584 12.39 6.26 8.22
CA GLN A 584 12.78 5.01 8.87
C GLN A 584 13.89 5.21 9.91
N ALA A 585 14.03 4.25 10.83
CA ALA A 585 15.11 4.23 11.82
C ALA A 585 16.49 3.78 11.28
N SER A 586 16.59 3.53 9.97
CA SER A 586 17.78 3.03 9.26
C SER A 586 17.99 3.81 7.96
N GLN A 587 19.23 3.91 7.48
CA GLN A 587 19.53 4.44 6.16
C GLN A 587 18.76 3.66 5.07
N ILE A 588 18.15 4.37 4.13
CA ILE A 588 17.47 3.81 2.95
C ILE A 588 18.27 4.11 1.68
N THR A 589 17.96 3.42 0.58
CA THR A 589 18.46 3.78 -0.76
C THR A 589 17.30 3.90 -1.73
N VAL A 590 17.17 5.04 -2.40
CA VAL A 590 16.09 5.38 -3.35
C VAL A 590 16.73 5.91 -4.62
N ALA A 591 16.39 5.36 -5.79
CA ALA A 591 17.00 5.72 -7.09
C ALA A 591 18.55 5.69 -7.10
N GLY A 592 19.17 4.87 -6.24
CA GLY A 592 20.64 4.81 -6.05
C GLY A 592 21.22 5.83 -5.05
N VAL A 593 20.43 6.81 -4.61
CA VAL A 593 20.78 7.80 -3.58
C VAL A 593 20.55 7.20 -2.19
N SER A 594 21.51 7.34 -1.27
CA SER A 594 21.43 6.74 0.07
C SER A 594 21.15 7.80 1.13
N ILE A 595 20.03 7.70 1.86
CA ILE A 595 19.49 8.78 2.69
C ILE A 595 19.45 8.33 4.17
N ASP A 596 20.09 9.08 5.06
CA ASP A 596 20.15 8.77 6.50
C ASP A 596 18.83 9.07 7.24
N PRO A 597 18.56 8.44 8.41
CA PRO A 597 17.32 8.62 9.18
C PRO A 597 17.00 10.08 9.52
N GLY A 598 15.84 10.57 9.07
CA GLY A 598 15.37 11.95 9.29
C GLY A 598 15.96 12.99 8.33
N ASN A 599 16.82 12.58 7.40
CA ASN A 599 17.41 13.46 6.40
C ASN A 599 16.59 13.50 5.11
N ILE A 600 16.83 14.53 4.29
CA ILE A 600 16.28 14.71 2.95
C ILE A 600 17.40 14.64 1.91
N ASP A 601 17.11 14.15 0.70
CA ASP A 601 18.02 14.24 -0.44
C ASP A 601 17.26 14.29 -1.78
N THR A 602 17.93 14.75 -2.83
CA THR A 602 17.41 14.83 -4.20
C THR A 602 17.55 13.49 -4.92
N VAL A 603 16.43 12.93 -5.42
CA VAL A 603 16.41 11.63 -6.12
C VAL A 603 16.12 11.74 -7.63
N ALA A 604 15.60 12.87 -8.09
CA ALA A 604 15.40 13.17 -9.51
C ALA A 604 15.47 14.68 -9.79
N GLY A 605 15.96 15.05 -10.97
CA GLY A 605 16.24 16.42 -11.37
C GLY A 605 17.66 16.87 -11.02
N ASP A 606 18.19 17.85 -11.76
CA ASP A 606 19.52 18.46 -11.57
C ASP A 606 19.45 19.91 -11.01
N GLY A 607 18.24 20.42 -10.73
CA GLY A 607 17.98 21.81 -10.35
C GLY A 607 17.67 22.76 -11.52
N THR A 608 17.68 22.27 -12.77
CA THR A 608 17.57 23.08 -13.99
C THR A 608 16.34 22.69 -14.82
N ALA A 609 15.50 23.68 -15.14
CA ALA A 609 14.40 23.52 -16.09
C ALA A 609 14.91 23.07 -17.48
N CYS A 610 14.26 22.08 -18.10
CA CYS A 610 14.70 21.57 -19.40
C CYS A 610 14.62 22.66 -20.49
N ALA A 611 15.72 22.90 -21.19
CA ALA A 611 15.87 24.09 -22.04
C ALA A 611 15.07 24.07 -23.35
N VAL A 612 14.57 22.90 -23.77
CA VAL A 612 13.80 22.67 -25.00
C VAL A 612 13.00 21.38 -24.88
N SER A 613 11.66 21.45 -24.96
CA SER A 613 10.80 20.27 -24.76
C SER A 613 10.83 19.20 -25.88
N THR A 614 11.71 19.35 -26.88
CA THR A 614 12.05 18.28 -27.84
C THR A 614 13.32 17.50 -27.46
N ASP A 615 14.01 17.91 -26.39
CA ASP A 615 15.10 17.13 -25.80
C ASP A 615 14.51 15.97 -24.96
N PRO A 616 15.18 14.79 -24.89
CA PRO A 616 14.84 13.73 -23.93
C PRO A 616 14.97 14.13 -22.45
N CYS A 617 15.57 15.29 -22.12
CA CYS A 617 15.66 15.86 -20.77
C CYS A 617 16.19 14.86 -19.72
N GLY A 618 17.15 14.01 -20.12
CA GLY A 618 17.78 12.97 -19.29
C GLY A 618 17.28 11.54 -19.49
N ASP A 619 16.26 11.29 -20.32
CA ASP A 619 15.71 9.93 -20.53
C ASP A 619 16.76 8.89 -20.92
N GLY A 620 16.72 7.73 -20.24
CA GLY A 620 17.72 6.66 -20.35
C GLY A 620 19.01 6.90 -19.55
N GLY A 621 19.12 8.03 -18.86
CA GLY A 621 20.20 8.37 -17.92
C GLY A 621 19.76 8.31 -16.46
N ALA A 622 20.68 8.63 -15.55
CA ALA A 622 20.41 8.69 -14.12
C ALA A 622 19.46 9.86 -13.77
N ALA A 623 18.49 9.62 -12.89
CA ALA A 623 17.44 10.57 -12.55
C ALA A 623 17.95 11.87 -11.91
N THR A 624 19.02 11.80 -11.09
CA THR A 624 19.71 12.96 -10.49
C THR A 624 20.55 13.78 -11.49
N SER A 625 20.50 13.43 -12.78
CA SER A 625 21.09 14.18 -13.89
C SER A 625 20.05 14.48 -14.99
N ALA A 626 18.77 14.30 -14.66
CA ALA A 626 17.65 14.65 -15.52
C ALA A 626 17.31 16.12 -15.40
N GLN A 627 16.66 16.67 -16.41
CA GLN A 627 16.03 17.98 -16.32
C GLN A 627 14.52 17.76 -16.24
N LEU A 628 13.93 18.29 -15.16
CA LEU A 628 12.49 18.39 -14.93
C LEU A 628 12.10 19.85 -15.10
N ASN A 629 10.82 20.16 -15.28
CA ASN A 629 10.36 21.52 -15.55
C ASN A 629 9.04 21.78 -14.82
N GLY A 630 9.13 22.37 -13.63
CA GLY A 630 8.00 22.54 -12.71
C GLY A 630 7.27 21.24 -12.37
N PRO A 631 7.95 20.20 -11.82
CA PRO A 631 7.29 18.97 -11.41
C PRO A 631 6.24 19.26 -10.33
N SER A 632 4.96 19.01 -10.59
CA SER A 632 3.86 19.40 -9.69
C SER A 632 3.30 18.26 -8.84
N GLY A 633 3.42 17.02 -9.32
CA GLY A 633 2.87 15.82 -8.66
C GLY A 633 3.85 14.66 -8.72
N VAL A 634 3.78 13.77 -7.71
CA VAL A 634 4.68 12.63 -7.55
C VAL A 634 3.91 11.46 -6.96
N ALA A 635 4.17 10.25 -7.46
CA ALA A 635 3.59 9.00 -6.96
C ALA A 635 4.65 7.89 -6.91
N VAL A 636 4.43 6.84 -6.10
CA VAL A 636 5.38 5.73 -5.93
C VAL A 636 4.65 4.39 -5.97
N ASP A 637 5.12 3.46 -6.80
CA ASP A 637 4.53 2.12 -6.88
C ASP A 637 5.08 1.16 -5.81
N ARG A 638 4.43 0.00 -5.63
CA ARG A 638 4.85 -1.03 -4.65
C ARG A 638 6.25 -1.60 -4.90
N SER A 639 6.80 -1.46 -6.11
CA SER A 639 8.18 -1.86 -6.41
C SER A 639 9.20 -0.80 -6.00
N GLY A 640 8.78 0.42 -5.67
CA GLY A 640 9.64 1.56 -5.38
C GLY A 640 10.05 2.36 -6.61
N ASN A 641 9.34 2.23 -7.74
CA ASN A 641 9.52 3.16 -8.87
C ASN A 641 8.79 4.47 -8.58
N ILE A 642 9.40 5.59 -8.94
CA ILE A 642 8.83 6.94 -8.75
C ILE A 642 8.21 7.39 -10.07
N TYR A 643 7.04 7.99 -10.02
CA TYR A 643 6.35 8.58 -11.16
C TYR A 643 6.19 10.10 -10.92
N ILE A 644 6.41 10.92 -11.95
CA ILE A 644 6.60 12.38 -11.82
C ILE A 644 5.78 13.11 -12.88
N ALA A 645 4.94 14.07 -12.44
CA ALA A 645 4.15 14.92 -13.31
C ALA A 645 5.02 16.13 -13.69
N ASP A 646 5.67 16.03 -14.84
CA ASP A 646 6.66 16.99 -15.34
C ASP A 646 5.93 18.09 -16.12
N THR A 647 5.27 18.95 -15.36
CA THR A 647 4.07 19.69 -15.79
C THR A 647 4.33 20.66 -16.92
N GLN A 648 5.36 21.49 -16.82
CA GLN A 648 5.68 22.46 -17.87
C GLN A 648 6.43 21.80 -19.05
N ASP A 649 6.96 20.59 -18.84
CA ASP A 649 7.52 19.72 -19.87
C ASP A 649 6.50 18.76 -20.48
N HIS A 650 5.20 18.88 -20.15
CA HIS A 650 4.10 18.14 -20.79
C HIS A 650 4.29 16.61 -20.82
N ARG A 651 4.84 16.04 -19.74
CA ARG A 651 5.24 14.63 -19.64
C ARG A 651 4.88 13.99 -18.30
N ILE A 652 4.74 12.67 -18.32
CA ILE A 652 4.88 11.82 -17.14
C ILE A 652 6.20 11.07 -17.26
N ARG A 653 7.08 11.26 -16.28
CA ARG A 653 8.37 10.55 -16.17
C ARG A 653 8.24 9.41 -15.15
N LYS A 654 9.00 8.32 -15.35
CA LYS A 654 9.18 7.23 -14.39
C LYS A 654 10.68 7.08 -14.10
N VAL A 655 11.03 7.04 -12.82
CA VAL A 655 12.34 6.63 -12.31
C VAL A 655 12.26 5.17 -11.86
N ASP A 656 13.13 4.32 -12.39
CA ASP A 656 13.21 2.92 -12.00
C ASP A 656 13.98 2.69 -10.69
N THR A 657 13.88 1.49 -10.13
CA THR A 657 14.59 1.10 -8.90
C THR A 657 16.12 1.03 -9.04
N ALA A 658 16.66 1.12 -10.26
CA ALA A 658 18.10 1.25 -10.52
C ALA A 658 18.55 2.71 -10.67
N GLY A 659 17.62 3.68 -10.60
CA GLY A 659 17.89 5.12 -10.66
C GLY A 659 17.85 5.73 -12.06
N ASN A 660 17.35 5.03 -13.08
CA ASN A 660 17.24 5.57 -14.45
C ASN A 660 15.89 6.26 -14.64
N ILE A 661 15.86 7.42 -15.31
CA ILE A 661 14.61 8.11 -15.68
C ILE A 661 14.18 7.77 -17.12
N SER A 662 12.87 7.80 -17.39
CA SER A 662 12.29 7.66 -18.72
C SER A 662 10.91 8.31 -18.81
N THR A 663 10.53 8.87 -19.96
CA THR A 663 9.16 9.32 -20.24
C THR A 663 8.26 8.11 -20.51
N ILE A 664 7.15 8.01 -19.80
CA ILE A 664 6.12 6.98 -20.03
C ILE A 664 4.87 7.51 -20.73
N ALA A 665 4.59 8.81 -20.62
CA ALA A 665 3.49 9.47 -21.32
C ALA A 665 3.82 10.92 -21.66
N GLY A 666 3.22 11.42 -22.74
CA GLY A 666 3.53 12.76 -23.25
C GLY A 666 4.78 12.79 -24.15
N THR A 667 4.89 13.83 -24.97
CA THR A 667 6.01 14.03 -25.91
C THR A 667 6.93 15.18 -25.53
N GLY A 668 6.44 16.15 -24.73
CA GLY A 668 7.04 17.47 -24.56
C GLY A 668 6.28 18.61 -25.25
N ALA A 669 5.33 18.30 -26.14
CA ALA A 669 4.48 19.31 -26.75
C ALA A 669 3.10 19.39 -26.06
N PRO A 670 2.56 20.61 -25.81
CA PRO A 670 1.19 20.78 -25.34
C PRO A 670 0.18 20.17 -26.30
N CYS A 671 -0.92 19.62 -25.77
CA CYS A 671 -2.05 19.30 -26.63
C CYS A 671 -2.67 20.57 -27.23
N VAL A 672 -2.81 20.57 -28.56
CA VAL A 672 -3.38 21.68 -29.36
C VAL A 672 -4.41 21.16 -30.39
N SER A 673 -4.89 19.93 -30.21
CA SER A 673 -5.81 19.26 -31.14
C SER A 673 -6.74 18.30 -30.39
N ALA A 674 -8.01 18.24 -30.80
CA ALA A 674 -9.13 17.64 -30.06
C ALA A 674 -9.14 16.08 -29.96
N SER A 675 -7.97 15.44 -29.90
CA SER A 675 -7.86 14.00 -29.64
C SER A 675 -6.58 13.57 -28.91
N CYS A 676 -5.62 14.47 -28.65
CA CYS A 676 -4.41 14.34 -27.81
C CYS A 676 -3.55 13.04 -27.84
N GLY A 677 -3.82 12.07 -28.70
CA GLY A 677 -3.19 10.74 -28.70
C GLY A 677 -4.00 9.63 -28.00
N ASP A 678 -5.25 9.92 -27.59
CA ASP A 678 -6.13 8.95 -26.93
C ASP A 678 -6.39 7.69 -27.76
N GLY A 679 -6.40 6.53 -27.10
CA GLY A 679 -6.54 5.22 -27.73
C GLY A 679 -5.28 4.74 -28.45
N GLY A 680 -4.12 5.34 -28.15
CA GLY A 680 -2.82 5.00 -28.73
C GLY A 680 -1.68 5.07 -27.71
N THR A 681 -0.44 4.89 -28.20
CA THR A 681 0.74 4.72 -27.34
C THR A 681 1.07 5.99 -26.54
N ALA A 682 1.21 5.84 -25.22
CA ALA A 682 1.27 6.94 -24.26
C ALA A 682 2.42 7.93 -24.50
N THR A 683 3.60 7.45 -24.89
CA THR A 683 4.78 8.30 -25.23
C THR A 683 4.65 9.06 -26.55
N SER A 684 3.56 8.83 -27.32
CA SER A 684 3.22 9.59 -28.52
C SER A 684 2.05 10.57 -28.29
N ALA A 685 1.48 10.60 -27.09
CA ALA A 685 0.41 11.51 -26.73
C ALA A 685 0.91 12.94 -26.47
N LEU A 686 0.00 13.90 -26.55
CA LEU A 686 0.20 15.28 -26.16
C LEU A 686 -0.54 15.49 -24.84
N LEU A 687 0.19 15.82 -23.77
CA LEU A 687 -0.42 16.22 -22.50
C LEU A 687 -0.45 17.75 -22.43
N ALA A 688 -1.38 18.32 -21.69
CA ALA A 688 -1.55 19.76 -21.50
C ALA A 688 -1.42 20.08 -20.00
N GLN A 689 -0.18 20.33 -19.55
CA GLN A 689 0.14 20.57 -18.14
C GLN A 689 -0.40 19.46 -17.21
N PRO A 690 0.13 18.22 -17.31
CA PRO A 690 -0.21 17.16 -16.37
C PRO A 690 0.27 17.58 -14.97
N PHE A 691 -0.67 17.72 -14.02
CA PHE A 691 -0.38 18.33 -12.72
C PHE A 691 -0.14 17.29 -11.63
N ASP A 692 -0.97 16.24 -11.59
CA ASP A 692 -0.90 15.20 -10.56
C ASP A 692 -1.25 13.81 -11.12
N MET A 693 -0.92 12.76 -10.37
CA MET A 693 -1.27 11.38 -10.72
C MET A 693 -1.52 10.46 -9.52
N PHE A 694 -2.39 9.48 -9.74
CA PHE A 694 -2.56 8.32 -8.88
C PHE A 694 -2.05 7.05 -9.59
N VAL A 695 -1.34 6.18 -8.88
CA VAL A 695 -0.85 4.89 -9.41
C VAL A 695 -1.50 3.76 -8.63
N ASP A 696 -2.21 2.86 -9.32
CA ASP A 696 -2.82 1.67 -8.70
C ASP A 696 -1.79 0.53 -8.54
N TYR A 697 -2.06 -0.45 -7.67
CA TYR A 697 -1.13 -1.57 -7.45
C TYR A 697 -0.98 -2.49 -8.68
N GLY A 698 -1.91 -2.43 -9.64
CA GLY A 698 -1.82 -3.08 -10.95
C GLY A 698 -0.88 -2.38 -11.95
N GLY A 699 -0.41 -1.16 -11.65
CA GLY A 699 0.46 -0.36 -12.51
C GLY A 699 -0.27 0.53 -13.53
N THR A 700 -1.56 0.82 -13.31
CA THR A 700 -2.29 1.87 -14.03
C THR A 700 -1.93 3.24 -13.45
N VAL A 701 -1.53 4.18 -14.31
CA VAL A 701 -1.26 5.58 -13.91
C VAL A 701 -2.43 6.44 -14.38
N PHE A 702 -3.18 7.00 -13.43
CA PHE A 702 -4.24 7.98 -13.67
C PHE A 702 -3.65 9.38 -13.59
N ILE A 703 -3.88 10.21 -14.60
CA ILE A 703 -3.21 11.51 -14.79
C ILE A 703 -4.25 12.62 -14.85
N ALA A 704 -4.12 13.65 -14.02
CA ALA A 704 -4.85 14.89 -14.20
C ALA A 704 -4.20 15.72 -15.30
N ASP A 705 -4.76 15.68 -16.51
CA ASP A 705 -4.26 16.42 -17.66
C ASP A 705 -4.93 17.81 -17.69
N SER A 706 -4.49 18.65 -16.75
CA SER A 706 -5.27 19.78 -16.22
C SER A 706 -5.66 20.82 -17.27
N GLY A 707 -4.80 21.05 -18.27
CA GLY A 707 -5.02 21.97 -19.38
C GLY A 707 -5.91 21.45 -20.51
N ASP A 708 -6.16 20.14 -20.59
CA ASP A 708 -7.15 19.53 -21.50
C ASP A 708 -8.45 19.16 -20.76
N PHE A 709 -8.52 19.42 -19.45
CA PHE A 709 -9.72 19.25 -18.62
C PHE A 709 -10.24 17.80 -18.54
N VAL A 710 -9.32 16.83 -18.60
CA VAL A 710 -9.61 15.39 -18.54
C VAL A 710 -8.73 14.66 -17.53
N ILE A 711 -9.19 13.48 -17.10
CA ILE A 711 -8.33 12.46 -16.49
C ILE A 711 -8.05 11.39 -17.54
N ARG A 712 -6.78 11.11 -17.78
CA ARG A 712 -6.32 9.99 -18.63
C ARG A 712 -5.85 8.83 -17.78
N ALA A 713 -5.87 7.61 -18.33
CA ALA A 713 -5.25 6.43 -17.73
C ALA A 713 -4.21 5.83 -18.68
N VAL A 714 -3.02 5.53 -18.17
CA VAL A 714 -1.92 4.84 -18.85
C VAL A 714 -1.76 3.45 -18.27
N ASN A 715 -1.76 2.44 -19.12
CA ASN A 715 -1.49 1.06 -18.70
C ASN A 715 0.02 0.77 -18.76
N THR A 716 0.71 0.73 -17.61
CA THR A 716 2.15 0.33 -17.57
C THR A 716 2.35 -1.17 -17.33
N GLY A 717 1.27 -1.94 -17.23
CA GLY A 717 1.27 -3.40 -17.10
C GLY A 717 1.41 -4.14 -18.43
N ALA A 718 1.65 -5.46 -18.36
CA ALA A 718 1.90 -6.31 -19.53
C ALA A 718 0.63 -6.85 -20.23
N ASN A 719 -0.56 -6.61 -19.67
CA ASN A 719 -1.86 -7.09 -20.18
C ASN A 719 -2.80 -5.89 -20.40
N PRO A 720 -3.73 -5.93 -21.36
CA PRO A 720 -4.75 -4.89 -21.51
C PRO A 720 -5.63 -4.78 -20.24
N ILE A 721 -5.94 -3.55 -19.84
CA ILE A 721 -6.85 -3.23 -18.73
C ILE A 721 -8.19 -2.70 -19.27
N THR A 722 -9.21 -2.63 -18.42
CA THR A 722 -10.48 -1.95 -18.71
C THR A 722 -10.76 -0.92 -17.63
N VAL A 723 -11.05 0.32 -18.01
CA VAL A 723 -11.35 1.44 -17.12
C VAL A 723 -12.64 2.09 -17.62
N ASP A 724 -13.68 2.10 -16.78
CA ASP A 724 -15.07 2.34 -17.21
C ASP A 724 -15.44 1.52 -18.46
N THR A 725 -15.59 2.17 -19.62
CA THR A 725 -15.96 1.58 -20.91
C THR A 725 -14.81 1.57 -21.91
N LYS A 726 -13.59 1.95 -21.50
CA LYS A 726 -12.37 1.95 -22.32
C LYS A 726 -11.52 0.72 -22.05
N VAL A 727 -10.94 0.14 -23.11
CA VAL A 727 -9.95 -0.95 -23.01
C VAL A 727 -8.59 -0.40 -23.45
N ILE A 728 -7.61 -0.43 -22.56
CA ILE A 728 -6.32 0.26 -22.73
C ILE A 728 -5.20 -0.78 -22.84
N GLY A 729 -4.50 -0.78 -23.97
CA GLY A 729 -3.42 -1.74 -24.26
C GLY A 729 -2.13 -1.47 -23.47
N PRO A 730 -1.23 -2.45 -23.33
CA PRO A 730 0.08 -2.27 -22.69
C PRO A 730 0.89 -1.13 -23.32
N GLY A 731 1.16 -0.07 -22.56
CA GLY A 731 1.86 1.14 -23.02
C GLY A 731 0.97 2.17 -23.74
N ASP A 732 -0.34 1.95 -23.81
CA ASP A 732 -1.30 2.90 -24.39
C ASP A 732 -1.93 3.82 -23.31
N ILE A 733 -2.53 4.93 -23.77
CA ILE A 733 -3.25 5.93 -22.97
C ILE A 733 -4.66 6.17 -23.53
N ASP A 734 -5.62 6.48 -22.67
CA ASP A 734 -6.95 6.94 -23.09
C ASP A 734 -7.59 7.85 -22.03
N THR A 735 -8.47 8.77 -22.44
CA THR A 735 -9.31 9.57 -21.56
C THR A 735 -10.37 8.69 -20.90
N VAL A 736 -10.51 8.82 -19.57
CA VAL A 736 -11.41 8.02 -18.73
C VAL A 736 -12.41 8.86 -17.92
N VAL A 737 -12.11 10.15 -17.67
CA VAL A 737 -13.05 11.13 -17.08
C VAL A 737 -12.87 12.48 -17.76
N GLY A 738 -13.95 13.25 -17.91
CA GLY A 738 -13.93 14.55 -18.59
C GLY A 738 -14.21 14.43 -20.09
N SER A 739 -14.46 15.57 -20.73
CA SER A 739 -14.94 15.67 -22.13
C SER A 739 -14.06 16.54 -23.04
N GLY A 740 -12.90 17.01 -22.56
CA GLY A 740 -12.04 17.96 -23.28
C GLY A 740 -12.49 19.43 -23.17
N PHE A 741 -13.61 19.71 -22.48
CA PHE A 741 -14.19 21.06 -22.38
C PHE A 741 -14.21 21.57 -20.94
N ARG A 742 -13.64 22.77 -20.73
CA ARG A 742 -13.73 23.51 -19.46
C ARG A 742 -15.19 23.83 -19.14
N GLY A 743 -15.66 23.51 -17.94
CA GLY A 743 -17.02 23.87 -17.51
C GLY A 743 -17.47 23.23 -16.20
N TYR A 744 -18.75 23.43 -15.86
CA TYR A 744 -19.34 23.01 -14.58
C TYR A 744 -20.16 21.73 -14.66
N LEU A 745 -20.68 21.38 -15.84
CA LEU A 745 -21.62 20.27 -16.02
C LEU A 745 -21.01 18.91 -15.64
N GLY A 746 -21.77 18.01 -15.04
CA GLY A 746 -21.32 16.63 -14.84
C GLY A 746 -22.08 15.82 -13.80
N ASP A 747 -22.61 16.44 -12.75
CA ASP A 747 -23.20 15.69 -11.63
C ASP A 747 -24.35 14.77 -12.07
N GLY A 748 -24.18 13.47 -11.84
CA GLY A 748 -25.12 12.42 -12.22
C GLY A 748 -25.07 11.97 -13.70
N VAL A 749 -24.12 12.47 -14.50
CA VAL A 749 -23.91 12.07 -15.91
C VAL A 749 -22.68 11.16 -16.05
N PRO A 750 -22.53 10.40 -17.15
CA PRO A 750 -21.35 9.57 -17.40
C PRO A 750 -20.03 10.35 -17.31
N ALA A 751 -18.99 9.74 -16.74
CA ALA A 751 -17.70 10.37 -16.47
C ALA A 751 -17.08 11.04 -17.71
N LEU A 752 -17.16 10.41 -18.88
CA LEU A 752 -16.67 10.92 -20.17
C LEU A 752 -17.51 12.07 -20.77
N SER A 753 -18.66 12.39 -20.17
CA SER A 753 -19.51 13.52 -20.55
C SER A 753 -19.45 14.67 -19.53
N ALA A 754 -18.63 14.54 -18.49
CA ALA A 754 -18.39 15.60 -17.53
C ALA A 754 -17.54 16.74 -18.13
N GLN A 755 -17.81 17.96 -17.70
CA GLN A 755 -16.91 19.09 -17.84
C GLN A 755 -16.17 19.28 -16.52
N LEU A 756 -14.84 19.28 -16.61
CA LEU A 756 -13.94 19.63 -15.51
C LEU A 756 -13.39 21.04 -15.75
N ALA A 757 -12.81 21.70 -14.75
CA ALA A 757 -12.20 23.02 -14.93
C ALA A 757 -10.87 23.14 -14.18
N GLN A 758 -9.81 22.66 -14.85
CA GLN A 758 -8.51 22.30 -14.26
C GLN A 758 -8.69 21.30 -13.11
N PRO A 759 -8.86 19.99 -13.41
CA PRO A 759 -8.61 18.98 -12.39
C PRO A 759 -7.15 19.08 -11.95
N LEU A 760 -6.87 19.21 -10.66
CA LEU A 760 -5.50 19.22 -10.13
C LEU A 760 -5.20 17.90 -9.43
N GLY A 761 -5.36 17.82 -8.11
CA GLY A 761 -5.06 16.62 -7.33
C GLY A 761 -6.03 15.47 -7.53
N LEU A 762 -5.48 14.26 -7.55
CA LEU A 762 -6.17 12.98 -7.67
C LEU A 762 -6.00 12.13 -6.41
N GLY A 763 -6.96 11.24 -6.19
CA GLY A 763 -6.85 10.22 -5.15
C GLY A 763 -7.75 9.03 -5.44
N ALA A 764 -7.69 8.02 -4.58
CA ALA A 764 -8.57 6.87 -4.61
C ALA A 764 -9.08 6.55 -3.20
N ASN A 765 -10.26 5.96 -3.11
CA ASN A 765 -10.75 5.33 -1.88
C ASN A 765 -10.71 3.80 -1.98
N SER A 766 -10.85 3.09 -0.85
CA SER A 766 -10.88 1.62 -0.82
C SER A 766 -12.11 0.98 -1.48
N ALA A 767 -13.08 1.78 -1.97
CA ALA A 767 -14.29 1.30 -2.66
C ALA A 767 -14.15 1.27 -4.19
N GLY A 768 -13.05 1.82 -4.75
CA GLY A 768 -12.81 1.87 -6.20
C GLY A 768 -13.14 3.20 -6.85
N ASP A 769 -13.45 4.23 -6.06
CA ASP A 769 -13.83 5.53 -6.57
C ASP A 769 -12.59 6.39 -6.80
N LEU A 770 -12.48 6.98 -7.99
CA LEU A 770 -11.46 7.99 -8.29
C LEU A 770 -11.94 9.33 -7.75
N LEU A 771 -11.11 9.96 -6.92
CA LEU A 771 -11.32 11.27 -6.31
C LEU A 771 -10.61 12.34 -7.17
N ILE A 772 -11.27 13.47 -7.39
CA ILE A 772 -10.79 14.54 -8.27
C ILE A 772 -11.06 15.88 -7.59
N THR A 773 -10.04 16.71 -7.40
CA THR A 773 -10.25 18.15 -7.10
C THR A 773 -10.39 18.94 -8.38
N ASP A 774 -11.46 19.74 -8.48
CA ASP A 774 -11.75 20.59 -9.61
C ASP A 774 -11.56 22.06 -9.22
N PHE A 775 -10.46 22.64 -9.68
CA PHE A 775 -9.90 23.86 -9.13
C PHE A 775 -10.74 25.10 -9.45
N TYR A 776 -11.25 25.26 -10.68
CA TYR A 776 -12.07 26.43 -11.03
C TYR A 776 -13.57 26.27 -10.79
N THR A 777 -14.09 25.06 -10.56
CA THR A 777 -15.50 24.89 -10.16
C THR A 777 -15.70 24.66 -8.66
N TRP A 778 -14.62 24.77 -7.88
CA TRP A 778 -14.60 24.74 -6.41
C TRP A 778 -15.24 23.49 -5.81
N ARG A 779 -14.90 22.32 -6.35
CA ARG A 779 -15.50 21.03 -5.96
C ARG A 779 -14.48 19.92 -5.79
N ALA A 780 -14.64 19.15 -4.72
CA ALA A 780 -14.12 17.79 -4.65
C ALA A 780 -15.17 16.84 -5.21
N ARG A 781 -14.80 16.02 -6.20
CA ARG A 781 -15.68 15.12 -6.95
C ARG A 781 -15.20 13.67 -6.82
N SER A 782 -16.09 12.73 -7.11
CA SER A 782 -15.79 11.31 -7.27
C SER A 782 -16.43 10.72 -8.52
N VAL A 783 -15.71 9.81 -9.19
CA VAL A 783 -16.28 8.87 -10.16
C VAL A 783 -16.31 7.48 -9.52
N GLY A 784 -17.52 6.98 -9.25
CA GLY A 784 -17.70 5.75 -8.48
C GLY A 784 -17.27 4.50 -9.25
N GLY A 785 -16.59 3.55 -8.58
CA GLY A 785 -16.29 2.22 -9.12
C GLY A 785 -15.52 2.18 -10.46
N ILE A 786 -14.71 3.18 -10.76
CA ILE A 786 -13.91 3.28 -11.98
C ILE A 786 -12.58 2.52 -11.90
N LEU A 787 -12.05 2.35 -10.68
CA LEU A 787 -10.86 1.56 -10.41
C LEU A 787 -11.26 0.10 -10.18
N ALA A 788 -10.53 -0.84 -10.79
CA ALA A 788 -10.74 -2.26 -10.50
C ALA A 788 -10.39 -2.53 -9.02
N THR A 789 -11.30 -3.11 -8.25
CA THR A 789 -11.12 -3.31 -6.78
C THR A 789 -10.84 -4.73 -6.34
N ALA A 790 -11.06 -5.73 -7.21
CA ALA A 790 -11.01 -7.14 -6.83
C ALA A 790 -9.64 -7.53 -6.22
N PRO A 791 -9.62 -8.35 -5.16
CA PRO A 791 -8.37 -8.85 -4.59
C PRO A 791 -7.72 -9.89 -5.52
N THR A 792 -6.39 -9.93 -5.53
CA THR A 792 -5.59 -10.81 -6.41
C THR A 792 -4.55 -11.54 -5.57
N ALA A 793 -4.70 -12.84 -5.40
CA ALA A 793 -3.86 -13.64 -4.51
C ALA A 793 -2.70 -14.31 -5.25
N THR A 794 -1.47 -13.80 -5.06
CA THR A 794 -0.27 -14.30 -5.73
C THR A 794 0.68 -14.98 -4.74
N PRO A 795 0.76 -16.32 -4.70
CA PRO A 795 1.76 -17.04 -3.91
C PRO A 795 3.08 -17.20 -4.66
N SER A 796 4.18 -16.84 -4.02
CA SER A 796 5.54 -16.97 -4.55
C SER A 796 6.47 -17.68 -3.56
N PRO A 797 7.22 -18.72 -3.97
CA PRO A 797 7.17 -19.39 -5.27
C PRO A 797 5.92 -20.27 -5.42
N THR A 798 5.47 -20.49 -6.66
CA THR A 798 4.33 -21.36 -6.99
C THR A 798 4.60 -22.86 -6.83
N SER A 799 5.82 -23.25 -6.45
CA SER A 799 6.14 -24.62 -6.01
C SER A 799 7.28 -24.66 -4.99
N LEU A 800 7.21 -25.61 -4.06
CA LEU A 800 8.28 -25.95 -3.13
C LEU A 800 8.84 -27.35 -3.42
N THR A 801 10.16 -27.48 -3.41
CA THR A 801 10.87 -28.74 -3.67
C THR A 801 11.79 -29.04 -2.50
N PHE A 802 11.40 -30.00 -1.68
CA PHE A 802 12.14 -30.40 -0.49
C PHE A 802 13.25 -31.41 -0.84
N PRO A 803 14.43 -31.31 -0.18
CA PRO A 803 15.53 -32.25 -0.42
C PRO A 803 15.15 -33.69 -0.01
N PRO A 804 15.87 -34.72 -0.51
CA PRO A 804 15.63 -36.10 -0.12
C PRO A 804 15.79 -36.29 1.39
N GLN A 805 14.72 -36.71 2.07
CA GLN A 805 14.58 -36.68 3.52
C GLN A 805 14.38 -38.11 4.05
N VAL A 806 15.02 -38.47 5.16
CA VAL A 806 14.92 -39.83 5.75
C VAL A 806 13.55 -40.01 6.42
N LEU A 807 12.95 -41.21 6.32
CA LEU A 807 11.62 -41.47 6.88
C LEU A 807 11.48 -41.02 8.34
N ASN A 808 10.38 -40.34 8.65
CA ASN A 808 10.04 -39.79 9.97
C ASN A 808 11.04 -38.75 10.51
N THR A 809 11.87 -38.15 9.65
CA THR A 809 12.69 -36.97 9.99
C THR A 809 12.19 -35.75 9.22
N THR A 810 12.17 -34.58 9.86
CA THR A 810 11.65 -33.34 9.28
C THR A 810 12.76 -32.55 8.59
N SER A 811 12.45 -31.96 7.43
CA SER A 811 13.33 -31.06 6.68
C SER A 811 13.54 -29.72 7.39
N SER A 812 14.44 -28.89 6.84
CA SER A 812 14.33 -27.44 7.05
C SER A 812 13.00 -26.92 6.49
N SER A 813 12.53 -25.78 7.02
CA SER A 813 11.40 -25.06 6.44
C SER A 813 11.73 -24.51 5.04
N GLN A 814 10.71 -24.33 4.22
CA GLN A 814 10.72 -23.48 3.03
C GLN A 814 9.47 -22.59 3.06
N THR A 815 9.59 -21.36 2.57
CA THR A 815 8.57 -20.32 2.73
C THR A 815 7.86 -20.04 1.41
N VAL A 816 6.56 -19.79 1.48
CA VAL A 816 5.75 -19.18 0.42
C VAL A 816 5.29 -17.82 0.93
N THR A 817 5.65 -16.75 0.24
CA THR A 817 5.06 -15.42 0.45
C THR A 817 3.78 -15.32 -0.38
N LEU A 818 2.64 -15.13 0.27
CA LEU A 818 1.38 -14.77 -0.36
C LEU A 818 1.26 -13.24 -0.38
N THR A 819 1.06 -12.65 -1.56
CA THR A 819 0.75 -11.22 -1.72
C THR A 819 -0.68 -11.05 -2.19
N ASN A 820 -1.36 -10.00 -1.71
CA ASN A 820 -2.55 -9.47 -2.34
C ASN A 820 -2.14 -8.34 -3.31
N ASP A 821 -1.96 -8.67 -4.58
CA ASP A 821 -1.69 -7.72 -5.66
C ASP A 821 -2.97 -7.01 -6.14
N GLY A 822 -4.09 -7.20 -5.45
CA GLY A 822 -5.34 -6.49 -5.70
C GLY A 822 -5.25 -5.01 -5.32
N ASN A 823 -5.81 -4.18 -6.18
CA ASN A 823 -5.70 -2.71 -6.15
C ASN A 823 -6.16 -2.03 -4.85
N LEU A 824 -7.35 -2.39 -4.33
CA LEU A 824 -8.01 -1.59 -3.28
C LEU A 824 -8.75 -2.44 -2.22
N SER A 825 -9.19 -3.66 -2.55
CA SER A 825 -9.81 -4.56 -1.55
C SER A 825 -8.76 -5.39 -0.79
N ALA A 826 -9.02 -5.63 0.49
CA ALA A 826 -8.33 -6.68 1.23
C ALA A 826 -8.82 -8.06 0.78
N LEU A 827 -7.88 -8.98 0.53
CA LEU A 827 -8.11 -10.40 0.27
C LEU A 827 -8.59 -11.10 1.55
N ALA A 828 -9.78 -11.71 1.55
CA ALA A 828 -10.31 -12.47 2.68
C ALA A 828 -9.88 -13.94 2.62
N ILE A 829 -8.91 -14.33 3.45
CA ILE A 829 -8.34 -15.68 3.47
C ILE A 829 -9.22 -16.60 4.33
N SER A 830 -10.02 -17.44 3.67
CA SER A 830 -10.97 -18.36 4.32
C SER A 830 -10.33 -19.62 4.89
N SER A 831 -9.26 -20.15 4.28
CA SER A 831 -8.43 -21.22 4.86
C SER A 831 -7.07 -21.36 4.18
N ILE A 832 -6.07 -21.85 4.92
CA ILE A 832 -4.78 -22.29 4.39
C ILE A 832 -4.57 -23.74 4.85
N THR A 833 -4.45 -24.68 3.92
CA THR A 833 -4.38 -26.12 4.22
C THR A 833 -3.46 -26.86 3.26
N ILE A 834 -2.96 -28.05 3.65
CA ILE A 834 -2.25 -28.95 2.74
C ILE A 834 -3.19 -30.06 2.28
N THR A 835 -3.19 -30.31 0.97
CA THR A 835 -4.11 -31.20 0.25
C THR A 835 -3.34 -32.13 -0.70
N GLY A 836 -4.03 -33.07 -1.33
CA GLY A 836 -3.42 -34.05 -2.26
C GLY A 836 -3.08 -35.40 -1.61
N ALA A 837 -2.43 -36.28 -2.37
CA ALA A 837 -2.27 -37.69 -2.01
C ALA A 837 -1.39 -37.92 -0.77
N ASP A 838 -0.29 -37.16 -0.66
CA ASP A 838 0.70 -37.32 0.42
C ASP A 838 0.68 -36.15 1.40
N ALA A 839 -0.47 -35.47 1.56
CA ALA A 839 -0.62 -34.29 2.40
C ALA A 839 -0.13 -34.47 3.84
N GLY A 840 -0.22 -35.70 4.40
CA GLY A 840 0.26 -36.03 5.74
C GLY A 840 1.79 -36.09 5.90
N ASP A 841 2.55 -36.06 4.81
CA ASP A 841 4.01 -35.99 4.81
C ASP A 841 4.53 -34.53 4.76
N PHE A 842 3.65 -33.53 4.68
CA PHE A 842 4.00 -32.11 4.71
C PHE A 842 3.23 -31.40 5.84
N ALA A 843 3.82 -30.35 6.42
CA ALA A 843 3.19 -29.60 7.50
C ALA A 843 3.51 -28.10 7.41
N ILE A 844 2.48 -27.27 7.61
CA ILE A 844 2.65 -25.83 7.83
C ILE A 844 3.31 -25.67 9.21
N SER A 845 4.56 -25.19 9.23
CA SER A 845 5.38 -25.00 10.43
C SER A 845 5.20 -23.62 11.04
N SER A 846 4.87 -22.62 10.23
CA SER A 846 4.56 -21.25 10.61
C SER A 846 3.58 -20.65 9.58
N ASN A 847 2.75 -19.71 10.01
CA ASN A 847 1.88 -18.93 9.14
C ASN A 847 1.68 -17.55 9.76
N SER A 848 2.02 -16.51 9.00
CA SER A 848 1.80 -15.10 9.37
C SER A 848 0.56 -14.48 8.70
N CYS A 849 -0.02 -15.17 7.71
CA CYS A 849 -1.25 -14.72 7.06
C CYS A 849 -2.44 -14.79 8.02
N GLY A 850 -3.11 -13.65 8.21
CA GLY A 850 -4.35 -13.54 8.97
C GLY A 850 -5.57 -14.06 8.21
N ALA A 851 -6.77 -13.76 8.73
CA ALA A 851 -8.03 -14.02 8.03
C ALA A 851 -8.29 -13.00 6.89
N SER A 852 -7.49 -11.95 6.80
CA SER A 852 -7.48 -11.00 5.69
C SER A 852 -6.07 -10.46 5.46
N LEU A 853 -5.79 -10.06 4.21
CA LEU A 853 -4.53 -9.45 3.76
C LEU A 853 -4.87 -8.18 2.97
N ALA A 854 -4.45 -7.01 3.45
CA ALA A 854 -4.80 -5.72 2.84
C ALA A 854 -4.34 -5.61 1.37
N ALA A 855 -4.94 -4.69 0.61
CA ALA A 855 -4.48 -4.37 -0.75
C ALA A 855 -2.99 -3.99 -0.72
N GLY A 856 -2.19 -4.60 -1.60
CA GLY A 856 -0.74 -4.43 -1.62
C GLY A 856 0.02 -5.01 -0.42
N ALA A 857 -0.59 -5.83 0.45
CA ALA A 857 0.10 -6.47 1.57
C ALA A 857 0.61 -7.90 1.24
N SER A 858 1.65 -8.34 1.94
CA SER A 858 2.23 -9.69 1.82
C SER A 858 2.35 -10.39 3.18
N CYS A 859 2.28 -11.72 3.19
CA CYS A 859 2.45 -12.56 4.37
C CYS A 859 3.11 -13.92 4.04
N ASP A 860 3.89 -14.45 4.96
CA ASP A 860 4.65 -15.69 4.79
C ASP A 860 3.95 -16.91 5.41
N ILE A 861 3.99 -18.01 4.66
CA ILE A 861 3.51 -19.36 5.01
C ILE A 861 4.71 -20.32 4.94
N ASP A 862 5.13 -20.85 6.08
CA ASP A 862 6.24 -21.79 6.16
C ASP A 862 5.78 -23.24 6.10
N VAL A 863 6.43 -24.05 5.27
CA VAL A 863 6.13 -25.47 5.06
C VAL A 863 7.35 -26.34 5.30
N THR A 864 7.14 -27.52 5.89
CA THR A 864 8.16 -28.56 6.15
C THR A 864 7.72 -29.91 5.57
N PHE A 865 8.69 -30.79 5.32
CA PHE A 865 8.49 -32.14 4.77
C PHE A 865 9.02 -33.20 5.75
N THR A 866 8.19 -34.19 6.09
CA THR A 866 8.47 -35.32 6.99
C THR A 866 7.92 -36.61 6.38
N PRO A 867 8.66 -37.29 5.49
CA PRO A 867 8.13 -38.42 4.73
C PRO A 867 7.81 -39.64 5.61
N THR A 868 6.64 -40.24 5.40
CA THR A 868 6.22 -41.48 6.05
C THR A 868 6.49 -42.73 5.19
N ALA A 869 6.66 -42.56 3.87
CA ALA A 869 6.96 -43.61 2.91
C ALA A 869 8.10 -43.25 1.96
N THR A 870 8.76 -44.25 1.37
CA THR A 870 9.89 -44.07 0.44
C THR A 870 9.44 -43.81 -0.99
N GLY A 871 10.17 -42.95 -1.71
CA GLY A 871 9.89 -42.56 -3.10
C GLY A 871 9.49 -41.09 -3.21
N SER A 872 9.06 -40.68 -4.41
CA SER A 872 8.50 -39.33 -4.60
C SER A 872 7.21 -39.17 -3.80
N ARG A 873 7.03 -38.02 -3.15
CA ARG A 873 5.87 -37.65 -2.34
C ARG A 873 5.32 -36.31 -2.83
N GLY A 874 4.00 -36.21 -3.02
CA GLY A 874 3.35 -35.05 -3.65
C GLY A 874 2.09 -34.56 -2.95
N ALA A 875 2.02 -33.25 -2.74
CA ALA A 875 0.89 -32.54 -2.14
C ALA A 875 0.72 -31.14 -2.78
N SER A 876 -0.28 -30.38 -2.35
CA SER A 876 -0.42 -28.95 -2.67
C SER A 876 -0.81 -28.17 -1.41
N LEU A 877 -0.14 -27.04 -1.19
CA LEU A 877 -0.60 -26.01 -0.25
C LEU A 877 -1.72 -25.24 -0.93
N SER A 878 -2.95 -25.45 -0.44
CA SER A 878 -4.16 -24.79 -0.93
C SER A 878 -4.54 -23.64 -0.01
N ILE A 879 -4.58 -22.45 -0.59
CA ILE A 879 -4.97 -21.19 0.04
C ILE A 879 -6.34 -20.84 -0.57
N ALA A 880 -7.40 -20.93 0.22
CA ALA A 880 -8.74 -20.58 -0.21
C ALA A 880 -9.08 -19.18 0.28
N ASP A 881 -9.25 -18.27 -0.66
CA ASP A 881 -9.52 -16.84 -0.45
C ASP A 881 -10.70 -16.37 -1.33
N ASP A 882 -10.90 -15.07 -1.49
CA ASP A 882 -11.95 -14.45 -2.31
C ASP A 882 -11.45 -13.83 -3.63
N ALA A 883 -10.19 -14.08 -4.03
CA ALA A 883 -9.72 -13.75 -5.37
C ALA A 883 -10.38 -14.64 -6.44
N ALA A 884 -10.44 -14.15 -7.68
CA ALA A 884 -11.17 -14.81 -8.77
C ALA A 884 -10.69 -16.24 -9.08
N ASP A 885 -9.39 -16.51 -8.92
CA ASP A 885 -8.76 -17.82 -9.18
C ASP A 885 -8.66 -18.72 -7.92
N SER A 886 -9.37 -18.39 -6.85
CA SER A 886 -9.38 -19.15 -5.58
C SER A 886 -9.88 -20.60 -5.76
N PRO A 887 -9.26 -21.60 -5.11
CA PRO A 887 -8.12 -21.49 -4.19
C PRO A 887 -6.77 -21.52 -4.91
N GLN A 888 -5.85 -20.63 -4.50
CA GLN A 888 -4.46 -20.68 -4.93
C GLN A 888 -3.78 -21.99 -4.50
N SER A 889 -2.90 -22.52 -5.34
CA SER A 889 -2.36 -23.89 -5.19
C SER A 889 -0.85 -23.93 -5.45
N VAL A 890 -0.05 -23.95 -4.38
CA VAL A 890 1.41 -24.12 -4.46
C VAL A 890 1.77 -25.60 -4.44
N SER A 891 2.44 -26.08 -5.48
CA SER A 891 2.81 -27.49 -5.62
C SER A 891 3.92 -27.88 -4.63
N LEU A 892 3.68 -28.89 -3.79
CA LEU A 892 4.66 -29.40 -2.82
C LEU A 892 5.22 -30.74 -3.29
N SER A 893 6.55 -30.84 -3.38
CA SER A 893 7.23 -32.08 -3.76
C SER A 893 8.41 -32.40 -2.86
N GLY A 894 8.66 -33.68 -2.63
CA GLY A 894 9.80 -34.17 -1.86
C GLY A 894 10.08 -35.64 -2.16
N THR A 895 11.20 -36.17 -1.67
CA THR A 895 11.53 -37.60 -1.81
C THR A 895 11.80 -38.23 -0.44
N GLY A 896 10.98 -39.20 -0.05
CA GLY A 896 11.23 -40.03 1.11
C GLY A 896 12.33 -41.05 0.84
N THR A 897 13.35 -41.07 1.67
CA THR A 897 14.47 -42.01 1.59
C THR A 897 14.41 -43.01 2.74
N GLY A 898 14.61 -44.29 2.42
CA GLY A 898 14.73 -45.34 3.44
C GLY A 898 16.05 -45.24 4.18
N THR A 899 16.10 -45.75 5.42
CA THR A 899 17.36 -45.90 6.16
C THR A 899 18.37 -46.69 5.32
N VAL A 900 19.61 -46.19 5.24
CA VAL A 900 20.71 -46.78 4.46
C VAL A 900 20.90 -48.24 4.86
N THR A 901 20.90 -49.14 3.89
CA THR A 901 21.11 -50.57 4.15
C THR A 901 22.50 -50.81 4.72
N THR A 902 22.58 -51.63 5.78
CA THR A 902 23.86 -52.01 6.39
C THR A 902 24.20 -53.47 6.18
N SER A 903 25.50 -53.76 6.20
CA SER A 903 26.06 -55.10 6.31
C SER A 903 26.86 -55.20 7.59
N THR A 904 26.57 -56.21 8.42
CA THR A 904 27.37 -56.51 9.62
C THR A 904 28.31 -57.68 9.32
N ALA A 905 29.60 -57.43 9.23
CA ALA A 905 30.62 -58.47 9.23
C ALA A 905 30.96 -58.88 10.67
N LEU A 906 31.23 -60.17 10.90
CA LEU A 906 31.63 -60.71 12.20
C LEU A 906 32.92 -61.53 12.07
N GLY A 907 33.96 -61.13 12.79
CA GLY A 907 35.21 -61.86 12.95
C GLY A 907 35.39 -62.40 14.37
N SER A 908 36.26 -63.41 14.50
CA SER A 908 36.78 -63.94 15.77
C SER A 908 38.30 -63.84 15.74
N SER A 909 38.92 -63.44 16.85
CA SER A 909 40.38 -63.36 16.99
C SER A 909 41.05 -64.73 16.90
N GLN A 910 40.34 -65.82 17.21
CA GLN A 910 40.87 -67.18 17.13
C GLN A 910 39.76 -68.23 17.01
N ASN A 911 39.68 -68.90 15.86
CA ASN A 911 38.73 -69.97 15.58
C ASN A 911 39.40 -71.08 14.73
N PRO A 912 39.50 -72.34 15.21
CA PRO A 912 39.11 -72.82 16.53
C PRO A 912 39.91 -72.20 17.69
N SER A 913 39.28 -72.19 18.85
CA SER A 913 39.87 -71.87 20.17
C SER A 913 39.97 -73.13 21.03
N THR A 914 40.45 -73.01 22.27
CA THR A 914 40.44 -74.10 23.27
C THR A 914 39.69 -73.66 24.52
N SER A 915 39.09 -74.61 25.23
CA SER A 915 38.31 -74.33 26.46
C SER A 915 39.06 -73.41 27.44
N GLY A 916 38.39 -72.33 27.87
CA GLY A 916 38.95 -71.33 28.79
C GLY A 916 39.84 -70.25 28.15
N GLN A 917 40.20 -70.33 26.86
CA GLN A 917 40.87 -69.21 26.19
C GLN A 917 39.89 -68.08 25.85
N SER A 918 40.34 -66.83 26.02
CA SER A 918 39.56 -65.65 25.67
C SER A 918 39.55 -65.43 24.16
N VAL A 919 38.36 -65.54 23.57
CA VAL A 919 38.09 -65.20 22.17
C VAL A 919 37.53 -63.78 22.11
N THR A 920 38.04 -62.96 21.20
CA THR A 920 37.51 -61.62 20.93
C THR A 920 36.71 -61.65 19.64
N PHE A 921 35.42 -61.38 19.73
CA PHE A 921 34.54 -61.16 18.58
C PHE A 921 34.54 -59.68 18.20
N THR A 922 34.74 -59.41 16.91
CA THR A 922 34.69 -58.06 16.35
C THR A 922 33.58 -58.01 15.30
N ALA A 923 32.54 -57.22 15.59
CA ALA A 923 31.53 -56.87 14.61
C ALA A 923 31.92 -55.56 13.92
N THR A 924 31.75 -55.47 12.61
CA THR A 924 31.94 -54.23 11.84
C THR A 924 30.72 -54.00 10.96
N VAL A 925 30.09 -52.84 11.10
CA VAL A 925 28.87 -52.47 10.37
C VAL A 925 29.25 -51.42 9.32
N THR A 926 28.92 -51.70 8.07
CA THR A 926 29.14 -50.77 6.94
C THR A 926 27.81 -50.42 6.30
N GLY A 927 27.65 -49.16 5.87
CA GLY A 927 26.49 -48.69 5.12
C GLY A 927 26.90 -47.71 4.03
N THR A 928 26.21 -47.73 2.89
CA THR A 928 26.52 -46.87 1.72
C THR A 928 26.03 -45.43 1.93
N GLY A 929 26.65 -44.72 2.86
CA GLY A 929 26.29 -43.34 3.22
C GLY A 929 27.05 -42.74 4.41
N GLY A 930 27.82 -43.53 5.16
CA GLY A 930 28.60 -43.05 6.29
C GLY A 930 29.06 -44.17 7.22
N THR A 931 29.42 -43.82 8.46
CA THR A 931 29.77 -44.77 9.52
C THR A 931 28.55 -45.02 10.41
N PRO A 932 27.99 -46.24 10.47
CA PRO A 932 26.82 -46.55 11.31
C PRO A 932 27.06 -46.36 12.81
N THR A 933 26.02 -45.96 13.55
CA THR A 933 26.07 -45.67 15.00
C THR A 933 25.09 -46.57 15.77
N GLY A 934 24.95 -46.43 17.09
CA GLY A 934 24.06 -47.32 17.87
C GLY A 934 24.77 -48.60 18.35
N THR A 935 24.09 -49.75 18.36
CA THR A 935 24.53 -50.93 19.13
C THR A 935 24.51 -52.28 18.40
N ILE A 936 25.43 -53.15 18.80
CA ILE A 936 25.51 -54.57 18.44
C ILE A 936 25.16 -55.44 19.65
N THR A 937 24.32 -56.45 19.47
CA THR A 937 24.18 -57.57 20.41
C THR A 937 24.84 -58.81 19.81
N PHE A 938 25.91 -59.30 20.44
CA PHE A 938 26.47 -60.62 20.11
C PHE A 938 25.61 -61.72 20.72
N LYS A 939 25.37 -62.81 19.98
CA LYS A 939 24.58 -63.96 20.42
C LYS A 939 25.25 -65.26 20.07
N ASP A 940 25.07 -66.27 20.92
CA ASP A 940 25.29 -67.68 20.59
C ASP A 940 23.92 -68.34 20.37
N GLY A 941 23.64 -68.71 19.12
CA GLY A 941 22.29 -69.08 18.69
C GLY A 941 21.32 -67.93 18.95
N VAL A 942 20.43 -68.10 19.94
CA VAL A 942 19.47 -67.07 20.38
C VAL A 942 19.87 -66.34 21.66
N ALA A 943 20.82 -66.86 22.43
CA ALA A 943 21.20 -66.34 23.74
C ALA A 943 22.22 -65.21 23.62
N PRO A 944 22.06 -64.05 24.30
CA PRO A 944 23.02 -62.96 24.23
C PRO A 944 24.32 -63.30 24.98
N LEU A 945 25.46 -63.06 24.34
CA LEU A 945 26.77 -63.14 24.96
C LEU A 945 27.09 -61.81 25.66
N GLY A 946 26.46 -61.59 26.81
CA GLY A 946 26.61 -60.35 27.58
C GLY A 946 25.66 -59.23 27.15
N SER A 947 26.01 -57.99 27.49
CA SER A 947 25.19 -56.80 27.21
C SER A 947 25.43 -56.24 25.80
N PRO A 948 24.49 -55.47 25.21
CA PRO A 948 24.73 -54.77 23.95
C PRO A 948 25.94 -53.84 24.02
N VAL A 949 26.72 -53.81 22.95
CA VAL A 949 27.97 -53.04 22.81
C VAL A 949 27.77 -51.92 21.80
N ALA A 950 28.13 -50.69 22.14
CA ALA A 950 28.05 -49.54 21.24
C ALA A 950 29.07 -49.62 20.09
N LEU A 951 28.71 -49.12 18.91
CA LEU A 951 29.63 -48.96 17.80
C LEU A 951 30.58 -47.78 18.03
N ALA A 952 31.89 -48.05 18.02
CA ALA A 952 32.95 -47.06 17.95
C ALA A 952 33.58 -47.13 16.55
N GLY A 953 33.48 -46.05 15.76
CA GLY A 953 34.01 -46.02 14.39
C GLY A 953 33.41 -47.09 13.46
N GLY A 954 32.14 -47.48 13.68
CA GLY A 954 31.46 -48.53 12.93
C GLY A 954 31.80 -49.96 13.37
N SER A 955 32.52 -50.16 14.48
CA SER A 955 32.83 -51.49 15.03
C SER A 955 32.46 -51.63 16.50
N ALA A 956 32.04 -52.83 16.90
CA ALA A 956 31.83 -53.23 18.28
C ALA A 956 32.67 -54.49 18.59
N ILE A 957 33.15 -54.61 19.82
CA ILE A 957 34.09 -55.65 20.23
C ILE A 957 33.62 -56.30 21.54
N LEU A 958 33.66 -57.62 21.61
CA LEU A 958 33.33 -58.41 22.80
C LEU A 958 34.40 -59.49 23.03
N ALA A 959 35.03 -59.51 24.20
CA ALA A 959 35.89 -60.61 24.63
C ALA A 959 35.13 -61.57 25.55
N THR A 960 35.29 -62.89 25.34
CA THR A 960 34.78 -63.92 26.26
C THR A 960 35.65 -65.17 26.28
N SER A 961 35.88 -65.71 27.48
CA SER A 961 36.51 -67.02 27.73
C SER A 961 35.51 -68.08 28.21
N SER A 962 34.23 -67.75 28.31
CA SER A 962 33.19 -68.59 28.96
C SER A 962 32.47 -69.53 28.01
N LEU A 963 32.91 -69.67 26.76
CA LEU A 963 32.33 -70.62 25.81
C LEU A 963 32.70 -72.05 26.20
N SER A 964 31.70 -72.94 26.22
CA SER A 964 31.87 -74.37 26.51
C SER A 964 32.63 -75.09 25.39
N VAL A 965 33.08 -76.33 25.63
CA VAL A 965 33.59 -77.20 24.56
C VAL A 965 32.44 -77.53 23.60
N GLY A 966 32.62 -77.23 22.31
CA GLY A 966 31.59 -77.45 21.28
C GLY A 966 31.73 -76.48 20.10
N THR A 967 30.72 -76.48 19.23
CA THR A 967 30.55 -75.48 18.17
C THR A 967 29.45 -74.51 18.58
N HIS A 968 29.81 -73.24 18.72
CA HIS A 968 28.93 -72.13 19.06
C HIS A 968 28.55 -71.35 17.80
N SER A 969 27.28 -70.99 17.66
CA SER A 969 26.72 -70.38 16.45
C SER A 969 26.61 -68.87 16.64
N ILE A 970 27.75 -68.18 16.50
CA ILE A 970 27.86 -66.78 16.88
C ILE A 970 27.27 -65.86 15.81
N THR A 971 26.45 -64.91 16.21
CA THR A 971 25.95 -63.82 15.35
C THR A 971 26.13 -62.48 16.04
N ALA A 972 26.34 -61.43 15.24
CA ALA A 972 26.27 -60.04 15.69
C ALA A 972 25.02 -59.39 15.09
N VAL A 973 24.10 -58.97 15.95
CA VAL A 973 22.84 -58.32 15.57
C VAL A 973 22.98 -56.82 15.77
N TYR A 974 22.97 -56.05 14.68
CA TYR A 974 22.97 -54.59 14.69
C TYR A 974 21.54 -54.06 14.85
N SER A 975 21.31 -53.18 15.83
CA SER A 975 19.99 -52.64 16.15
C SER A 975 19.40 -51.70 15.10
N GLY A 976 20.24 -51.16 14.20
CA GLY A 976 19.90 -49.96 13.44
C GLY A 976 20.05 -48.69 14.30
N ASP A 977 19.95 -47.55 13.61
CA ASP A 977 19.77 -46.22 14.18
C ASP A 977 18.77 -45.42 13.29
N ALA A 978 18.66 -44.10 13.48
CA ALA A 978 17.72 -43.26 12.72
C ALA A 978 18.07 -43.09 11.22
N THR A 979 19.29 -43.45 10.82
CA THR A 979 19.82 -43.27 9.45
C THR A 979 20.17 -44.61 8.80
N PHE A 980 20.56 -45.61 9.57
CA PHE A 980 21.09 -46.89 9.12
C PHE A 980 20.21 -48.07 9.54
N ALA A 981 19.79 -48.88 8.56
CA ALA A 981 18.92 -50.03 8.78
C ALA A 981 19.58 -51.10 9.68
N PRO A 982 18.81 -51.82 10.51
CA PRO A 982 19.32 -52.99 11.24
C PRO A 982 19.84 -54.06 10.28
N SER A 983 20.86 -54.79 10.71
CA SER A 983 21.39 -55.96 10.00
C SER A 983 21.88 -57.03 10.96
N THR A 984 22.23 -58.20 10.46
CA THR A 984 22.78 -59.29 11.28
C THR A 984 23.86 -59.99 10.48
N SER A 985 24.94 -60.39 11.15
CA SER A 985 26.03 -61.10 10.49
C SER A 985 25.59 -62.47 9.99
N SER A 986 26.35 -63.01 9.04
CA SER A 986 26.39 -64.47 8.84
C SER A 986 26.77 -65.17 10.16
N VAL A 987 26.35 -66.42 10.31
CA VAL A 987 26.68 -67.23 11.49
C VAL A 987 28.16 -67.60 11.46
N LEU A 988 28.93 -67.10 12.42
CA LEU A 988 30.30 -67.50 12.67
C LEU A 988 30.29 -68.72 13.61
N ASN A 989 30.50 -69.90 13.04
CA ASN A 989 30.64 -71.14 13.82
C ASN A 989 31.98 -71.12 14.58
N GLN A 990 31.98 -70.64 15.82
CA GLN A 990 33.13 -70.65 16.72
C GLN A 990 33.30 -72.05 17.29
N VAL A 991 34.41 -72.72 16.98
CA VAL A 991 34.74 -74.04 17.54
C VAL A 991 35.62 -73.85 18.78
N VAL A 992 35.25 -74.51 19.87
CA VAL A 992 35.99 -74.55 21.13
C VAL A 992 36.42 -75.99 21.39
N ASN A 993 37.71 -76.27 21.19
CA ASN A 993 38.28 -77.59 21.37
C ASN A 993 38.47 -77.93 22.86
N ALA A 994 38.34 -79.21 23.21
CA ALA A 994 38.72 -79.74 24.52
C ALA A 994 40.24 -79.68 24.72
N LEU A 995 40.67 -79.58 25.98
CA LEU A 995 42.05 -79.88 26.39
C LEU A 995 42.29 -81.40 26.34
N ALA A 996 43.50 -81.81 25.96
CA ALA A 996 43.83 -83.22 25.72
C ALA A 996 44.15 -84.00 27.02
N PRO A 997 43.90 -85.33 27.06
CA PRO A 997 44.34 -86.22 28.14
C PRO A 997 45.87 -86.30 28.26
N ASP A 998 46.39 -86.40 29.49
CA ASP A 998 47.83 -86.43 29.77
C ASP A 998 48.14 -87.17 31.10
N PHE A 999 49.39 -87.45 31.42
CA PHE A 999 49.80 -88.09 32.67
C PHE A 999 51.18 -87.62 33.16
N THR A 1000 51.57 -88.07 34.35
CA THR A 1000 52.90 -87.81 34.94
C THR A 1000 53.52 -89.12 35.43
N ILE A 1001 54.86 -89.19 35.43
CA ILE A 1001 55.65 -90.31 35.92
C ILE A 1001 56.74 -89.77 36.85
N ASP A 1002 56.98 -90.44 37.96
CA ASP A 1002 58.06 -90.12 38.91
C ASP A 1002 58.71 -91.39 39.45
N ALA A 1003 59.99 -91.31 39.84
CA ALA A 1003 60.78 -92.45 40.30
C ALA A 1003 61.49 -92.17 41.63
N THR A 1004 61.38 -93.12 42.55
CA THR A 1004 62.09 -93.10 43.83
C THR A 1004 63.33 -93.99 43.76
N ALA A 1005 64.43 -93.49 44.34
CA ALA A 1005 65.78 -94.01 44.12
C ALA A 1005 65.96 -95.47 44.53
N ALA A 1006 66.76 -96.20 43.76
CA ALA A 1006 67.03 -97.61 43.98
C ALA A 1006 67.85 -97.86 45.25
N ASN A 1007 67.55 -98.95 45.95
CA ASN A 1007 68.28 -99.38 47.14
C ASN A 1007 68.60 -100.89 47.02
N PRO A 1008 69.87 -101.31 46.95
CA PRO A 1008 71.09 -100.48 46.95
C PRO A 1008 71.32 -99.74 45.62
N ALA A 1009 71.96 -98.57 45.68
CA ALA A 1009 72.26 -97.70 44.53
C ALA A 1009 73.57 -98.06 43.78
N THR A 1010 74.19 -99.19 44.10
CA THR A 1010 75.45 -99.66 43.52
C THR A 1010 75.29 -101.12 43.09
N VAL A 1011 75.61 -101.43 41.83
CA VAL A 1011 75.36 -102.74 41.21
C VAL A 1011 76.61 -103.21 40.48
N THR A 1012 77.11 -104.40 40.80
CA THR A 1012 78.22 -105.02 40.06
C THR A 1012 77.75 -105.43 38.66
N ALA A 1013 78.55 -105.13 37.63
CA ALA A 1013 78.20 -105.41 36.24
C ALA A 1013 77.61 -106.82 36.02
N GLY A 1014 76.41 -106.87 35.40
CA GLY A 1014 75.67 -108.11 35.12
C GLY A 1014 74.62 -108.53 36.15
N HIS A 1015 74.38 -107.73 37.19
CA HIS A 1015 73.33 -107.96 38.20
C HIS A 1015 72.11 -107.02 38.02
N SER A 1016 71.14 -107.09 38.95
CA SER A 1016 69.91 -106.28 38.93
C SER A 1016 69.76 -105.43 40.19
N ALA A 1017 69.11 -104.28 40.07
CA ALA A 1017 68.58 -103.48 41.17
C ALA A 1017 67.06 -103.33 41.04
N THR A 1018 66.41 -102.77 42.07
CA THR A 1018 64.98 -102.44 42.06
C THR A 1018 64.76 -100.98 42.43
N SER A 1019 63.82 -100.32 41.75
CA SER A 1019 63.37 -98.94 42.00
C SER A 1019 61.85 -98.89 41.93
N THR A 1020 61.19 -98.00 42.67
CA THR A 1020 59.73 -97.84 42.57
C THR A 1020 59.37 -96.64 41.71
N ILE A 1021 58.51 -96.86 40.72
CA ILE A 1021 57.98 -95.82 39.84
C ILE A 1021 56.50 -95.62 40.15
N THR A 1022 56.07 -94.36 40.19
CA THR A 1022 54.65 -93.99 40.36
C THR A 1022 54.19 -93.26 39.11
N ILE A 1023 52.99 -93.59 38.64
CA ILE A 1023 52.33 -92.89 37.53
C ILE A 1023 51.05 -92.26 38.06
N THR A 1024 50.79 -91.01 37.68
CA THR A 1024 49.56 -90.29 38.04
C THR A 1024 48.90 -89.76 36.77
N ALA A 1025 47.70 -90.27 36.48
CA ALA A 1025 46.89 -89.82 35.36
C ALA A 1025 46.34 -88.41 35.59
N GLN A 1026 46.22 -87.62 34.52
CA GLN A 1026 45.60 -86.30 34.51
C GLN A 1026 44.59 -86.21 33.36
N ASN A 1027 43.71 -85.20 33.36
CA ASN A 1027 42.79 -84.90 32.24
C ASN A 1027 42.00 -86.13 31.69
N GLY A 1028 41.66 -87.10 32.55
CA GLY A 1028 40.94 -88.32 32.18
C GLY A 1028 41.77 -89.43 31.50
N PHE A 1029 43.10 -89.34 31.50
CA PHE A 1029 43.98 -90.36 30.89
C PHE A 1029 43.77 -91.76 31.50
N ASN A 1030 43.43 -92.73 30.65
CA ASN A 1030 43.01 -94.08 31.07
C ASN A 1030 43.69 -95.23 30.30
N SER A 1031 44.67 -94.93 29.44
CA SER A 1031 45.33 -95.94 28.60
C SER A 1031 46.42 -96.72 29.35
N ALA A 1032 46.73 -97.92 28.86
CA ALA A 1032 47.88 -98.69 29.34
C ALA A 1032 49.19 -97.99 28.93
N ILE A 1033 50.24 -98.18 29.74
CA ILE A 1033 51.54 -97.55 29.57
C ILE A 1033 52.63 -98.61 29.44
N THR A 1034 53.45 -98.48 28.40
CA THR A 1034 54.64 -99.28 28.17
C THR A 1034 55.85 -98.58 28.77
N LEU A 1035 56.66 -99.30 29.54
CA LEU A 1035 57.90 -98.84 30.13
C LEU A 1035 59.08 -99.31 29.28
N THR A 1036 59.92 -98.37 28.88
CA THR A 1036 61.21 -98.63 28.20
C THR A 1036 62.32 -97.90 28.94
N CYS A 1037 63.57 -98.37 28.83
CA CYS A 1037 64.71 -97.68 29.41
C CYS A 1037 65.82 -97.41 28.39
N SER A 1038 66.56 -96.32 28.63
CA SER A 1038 67.82 -96.00 27.97
C SER A 1038 68.86 -95.62 29.01
N VAL A 1039 70.14 -95.84 28.70
CA VAL A 1039 71.26 -95.65 29.64
C VAL A 1039 72.13 -94.49 29.15
N SER A 1040 72.51 -93.56 30.04
CA SER A 1040 73.37 -92.43 29.73
C SER A 1040 74.45 -92.26 30.82
N PRO A 1041 75.73 -92.02 30.46
CA PRO A 1041 76.27 -91.89 29.11
C PRO A 1041 76.38 -93.26 28.39
N THR A 1042 75.98 -93.30 27.11
CA THR A 1042 76.11 -94.48 26.24
C THR A 1042 77.19 -94.28 25.18
N PRO A 1043 78.30 -95.04 25.25
CA PRO A 1043 79.13 -95.27 24.08
C PRO A 1043 79.34 -96.79 23.83
N SER A 1044 80.27 -97.11 22.93
CA SER A 1044 80.35 -98.33 22.11
C SER A 1044 80.50 -99.68 22.81
N ARG A 1045 80.42 -99.76 24.14
CA ARG A 1045 80.42 -101.02 24.90
C ARG A 1045 79.64 -101.00 26.22
N ALA A 1046 78.77 -100.02 26.44
CA ALA A 1046 77.93 -99.93 27.64
C ALA A 1046 76.94 -101.11 27.75
N PRO A 1047 76.60 -101.57 28.97
CA PRO A 1047 75.53 -102.54 29.15
C PRO A 1047 74.18 -101.91 28.78
N GLY A 1048 73.32 -102.69 28.12
CA GLY A 1048 71.92 -102.33 27.94
C GLY A 1048 71.13 -102.47 29.25
N CYS A 1049 69.90 -101.98 29.24
CA CYS A 1049 68.97 -102.07 30.36
C CYS A 1049 67.75 -102.91 29.97
N GLY A 1050 67.38 -103.86 30.83
CA GLY A 1050 66.13 -104.59 30.79
C GLY A 1050 65.25 -104.20 31.99
N LEU A 1051 63.97 -103.92 31.73
CA LEU A 1051 62.97 -103.64 32.76
C LEU A 1051 62.08 -104.87 32.98
N SER A 1052 61.62 -105.07 34.21
CA SER A 1052 60.50 -105.98 34.50
C SER A 1052 59.64 -105.42 35.64
N PRO A 1053 58.32 -105.24 35.44
CA PRO A 1053 57.57 -105.44 34.19
C PRO A 1053 57.86 -104.35 33.13
N THR A 1054 57.66 -104.67 31.84
CA THR A 1054 57.80 -103.72 30.71
C THR A 1054 56.51 -102.95 30.38
N SER A 1055 55.41 -103.22 31.09
CA SER A 1055 54.17 -102.45 30.99
C SER A 1055 53.42 -102.48 32.32
N LEU A 1056 52.59 -101.46 32.55
CA LEU A 1056 51.75 -101.35 33.74
C LEU A 1056 50.26 -101.29 33.36
N PRO A 1057 49.36 -101.97 34.11
CA PRO A 1057 47.93 -101.89 33.88
C PRO A 1057 47.37 -100.47 34.05
N THR A 1058 46.24 -100.22 33.39
CA THR A 1058 45.49 -98.95 33.42
C THR A 1058 45.20 -98.47 34.86
N GLY A 1059 45.60 -97.24 35.19
CA GLY A 1059 45.30 -96.61 36.49
C GLY A 1059 46.17 -97.08 37.67
N SER A 1060 47.37 -97.60 37.41
CA SER A 1060 48.29 -98.11 38.44
C SER A 1060 49.01 -97.00 39.22
N GLY A 1061 48.98 -97.11 40.56
CA GLY A 1061 49.81 -96.32 41.48
C GLY A 1061 51.25 -96.87 41.62
N PRO A 1062 51.93 -96.65 42.76
CA PRO A 1062 53.34 -97.00 42.93
C PRO A 1062 53.60 -98.48 42.62
N SER A 1063 54.46 -98.72 41.64
CA SER A 1063 54.75 -100.03 41.06
C SER A 1063 56.26 -100.29 41.08
N THR A 1064 56.67 -101.44 41.60
CA THR A 1064 58.09 -101.78 41.74
C THR A 1064 58.65 -102.32 40.44
N LEU A 1065 59.75 -101.73 39.99
CA LEU A 1065 60.43 -102.02 38.73
C LEU A 1065 61.79 -102.66 39.01
N THR A 1066 62.04 -103.84 38.44
CA THR A 1066 63.37 -104.47 38.44
C THR A 1066 64.13 -103.97 37.21
N ILE A 1067 65.35 -103.47 37.45
CA ILE A 1067 66.25 -102.94 36.42
C ILE A 1067 67.48 -103.84 36.36
N THR A 1068 67.69 -104.52 35.24
CA THR A 1068 68.81 -105.44 35.02
C THR A 1068 69.75 -104.89 33.96
N THR A 1069 71.06 -104.87 34.23
CA THR A 1069 72.06 -104.46 33.23
C THR A 1069 72.45 -105.66 32.35
N THR A 1070 71.97 -105.71 31.11
CA THR A 1070 72.15 -106.81 30.14
C THR A 1070 72.82 -106.36 28.84
N ALA A 1071 73.78 -107.11 28.33
CA ALA A 1071 74.44 -106.75 27.06
C ALA A 1071 73.57 -107.05 25.81
N ALA A 1072 73.02 -105.99 25.19
CA ALA A 1072 72.20 -105.94 23.94
C ALA A 1072 70.76 -106.58 24.02
N VAL A 1073 69.74 -106.36 23.15
CA VAL A 1073 69.61 -105.98 21.70
C VAL A 1073 68.21 -105.31 21.32
N ALA A 1074 68.18 -104.20 20.51
CA ALA A 1074 67.22 -103.63 19.46
C ALA A 1074 65.64 -103.35 19.50
N ALA A 1075 65.20 -102.18 18.90
CA ALA A 1075 64.12 -101.87 17.84
C ALA A 1075 62.58 -101.43 17.97
N LEU A 1076 62.19 -100.24 17.38
CA LEU A 1076 61.05 -99.73 16.45
C LEU A 1076 59.44 -99.62 16.63
N THR A 1077 58.80 -98.45 16.23
CA THR A 1077 57.47 -98.14 15.44
C THR A 1077 56.01 -97.73 16.00
N THR A 1078 54.92 -97.42 15.17
CA THR A 1078 53.74 -96.44 15.42
C THR A 1078 52.13 -96.67 15.06
N PRO A 1079 51.27 -95.91 14.24
CA PRO A 1079 49.86 -95.35 14.59
C PRO A 1079 48.55 -95.40 13.61
N ALA A 1080 47.31 -94.83 13.93
CA ALA A 1080 45.99 -94.80 13.09
C ALA A 1080 44.79 -93.74 13.40
N ILE A 1081 43.67 -93.55 12.58
CA ILE A 1081 42.58 -92.43 12.60
C ILE A 1081 41.11 -92.68 11.93
N GLY A 1082 39.92 -92.05 12.34
CA GLY A 1082 38.79 -91.48 11.43
C GLY A 1082 37.17 -91.54 11.59
N HIS A 1083 36.40 -90.40 11.35
CA HIS A 1083 35.06 -90.08 10.61
C HIS A 1083 33.47 -90.21 11.02
N ARG A 1084 32.60 -89.18 10.63
CA ARG A 1084 31.16 -89.11 9.99
C ARG A 1084 29.78 -88.54 10.65
N SER A 1085 28.60 -88.47 9.92
CA SER A 1085 27.40 -87.47 10.06
C SER A 1085 25.99 -87.73 9.31
N LEU A 1086 24.81 -86.97 9.53
CA LEU A 1086 23.65 -86.50 8.58
C LEU A 1086 22.19 -85.93 9.09
N PRO A 1087 20.88 -86.16 8.56
CA PRO A 1087 19.83 -85.08 8.19
C PRO A 1087 18.20 -85.24 8.31
N MET A 1088 17.34 -84.20 7.93
CA MET A 1088 16.00 -84.17 7.10
C MET A 1088 14.49 -83.77 7.56
N TYR A 1089 13.63 -83.16 6.64
CA TYR A 1089 12.09 -83.07 6.42
C TYR A 1089 11.04 -81.90 6.83
N ALA A 1090 9.74 -81.86 6.32
CA ALA A 1090 8.74 -80.69 6.23
C ALA A 1090 7.16 -80.96 5.99
N VAL A 1091 6.22 -79.93 5.89
CA VAL A 1091 4.88 -79.78 5.08
C VAL A 1091 3.47 -79.28 5.72
N TRP A 1092 2.82 -78.17 5.19
CA TRP A 1092 1.35 -77.74 4.95
C TRP A 1092 0.18 -77.61 6.05
N LEU A 1093 -1.08 -77.06 5.89
CA LEU A 1093 -1.78 -75.84 5.26
C LEU A 1093 -3.37 -75.68 5.54
N LEU A 1094 -4.03 -74.52 5.19
CA LEU A 1094 -5.52 -74.18 4.89
C LEU A 1094 -6.58 -73.54 5.91
N LEU A 1095 -7.80 -73.11 5.42
CA LEU A 1095 -8.78 -72.05 5.90
C LEU A 1095 -10.31 -72.52 5.89
N PRO A 1096 -11.49 -71.76 5.86
CA PRO A 1096 -11.92 -70.30 5.93
C PRO A 1096 -13.35 -69.91 6.60
N ALA A 1097 -13.87 -68.65 6.41
CA ALA A 1097 -15.31 -68.17 6.19
C ALA A 1097 -16.27 -67.36 7.19
N MET A 1098 -16.76 -66.17 6.71
CA MET A 1098 -18.11 -65.47 6.75
C MET A 1098 -18.85 -64.71 7.94
N LEU A 1099 -19.14 -63.40 7.68
CA LEU A 1099 -20.42 -62.58 7.78
C LEU A 1099 -20.96 -61.81 9.06
N LEU A 1100 -21.53 -60.60 8.79
CA LEU A 1100 -22.51 -59.73 9.54
C LEU A 1100 -22.05 -59.00 10.85
N SER A 1101 -22.55 -57.82 11.30
CA SER A 1101 -23.44 -56.76 10.73
C SER A 1101 -23.46 -55.42 11.54
N SER A 1102 -23.87 -54.32 10.88
CA SER A 1102 -24.63 -53.12 11.40
C SER A 1102 -24.08 -52.12 12.45
N ALA A 1103 -24.26 -50.82 12.14
CA ALA A 1103 -24.28 -49.60 13.01
C ALA A 1103 -22.99 -49.20 13.77
N GLY A 1104 -22.71 -47.92 14.07
CA GLY A 1104 -23.38 -46.67 13.65
C GLY A 1104 -23.58 -45.64 14.79
N MET A 1105 -22.62 -44.73 15.02
CA MET A 1105 -22.76 -43.55 15.90
C MET A 1105 -21.64 -42.51 15.66
N ALA A 1106 -21.82 -41.27 16.13
CA ALA A 1106 -20.94 -40.13 15.85
C ALA A 1106 -20.68 -39.22 17.08
N ALA A 1107 -19.84 -38.19 16.89
CA ALA A 1107 -19.50 -37.07 17.80
C ALA A 1107 -18.60 -37.39 19.04
N PRO A 1108 -17.33 -36.94 19.06
CA PRO A 1108 -16.41 -37.15 20.18
C PRO A 1108 -16.29 -35.96 21.14
N LYS A 1109 -16.21 -36.21 22.48
CA LYS A 1109 -15.53 -35.35 23.49
C LYS A 1109 -15.59 -35.91 24.92
N ARG A 1110 -14.45 -36.36 25.46
CA ARG A 1110 -14.05 -36.42 26.91
C ARG A 1110 -12.62 -37.02 26.99
N LYS A 1111 -11.56 -36.25 26.75
CA LYS A 1111 -10.82 -35.36 27.69
C LYS A 1111 -10.25 -36.03 28.95
N LYS A 1112 -8.90 -36.13 28.95
CA LYS A 1112 -7.94 -36.21 30.07
C LYS A 1112 -7.98 -37.50 30.93
N LEU A 1113 -6.85 -38.22 31.14
CA LEU A 1113 -5.50 -37.83 31.59
C LEU A 1113 -5.40 -37.57 33.10
N VAL A 1114 -5.51 -38.63 33.90
CA VAL A 1114 -4.76 -38.85 35.15
C VAL A 1114 -4.50 -40.36 35.26
N SER A 1115 -3.23 -40.80 35.34
CA SER A 1115 -2.90 -42.10 35.92
C SER A 1115 -1.40 -42.24 36.24
N TYR A 1116 -0.51 -42.06 35.26
CA TYR A 1116 0.91 -42.43 35.38
C TYR A 1116 1.88 -41.34 34.85
N ILE A 1117 1.73 -40.13 35.38
CA ILE A 1117 2.89 -39.29 35.71
C ILE A 1117 3.10 -39.46 37.22
N LEU A 1118 4.36 -39.48 37.66
CA LEU A 1118 4.88 -40.42 38.66
C LEU A 1118 4.86 -41.86 38.10
N MET A 1119 5.95 -42.63 38.18
CA MET A 1119 7.06 -42.53 39.14
C MET A 1119 8.44 -42.36 38.49
N PHE A 1120 9.14 -41.29 38.88
CA PHE A 1120 10.58 -41.01 38.78
C PHE A 1120 11.19 -40.91 37.35
N LEU A 1121 11.60 -39.71 36.91
CA LEU A 1121 12.79 -38.92 37.33
C LEU A 1121 14.10 -39.54 36.77
N VAL A 1122 14.76 -38.89 35.81
CA VAL A 1122 15.89 -37.92 36.02
C VAL A 1122 17.11 -38.66 36.58
N VAL A 1123 18.25 -38.74 35.88
CA VAL A 1123 19.19 -37.63 35.58
C VAL A 1123 19.70 -37.60 34.12
N ALA A 1124 20.20 -36.42 33.71
CA ALA A 1124 20.94 -36.01 32.51
C ALA A 1124 22.03 -36.98 31.96
N GLY A 1125 22.61 -36.78 30.76
CA GLY A 1125 22.41 -35.73 29.74
C GLY A 1125 23.72 -35.06 29.26
N LEU A 1126 23.63 -34.26 28.19
CA LEU A 1126 24.62 -33.32 27.59
C LEU A 1126 26.03 -33.82 27.12
N LEU A 1127 26.22 -33.69 25.79
CA LEU A 1127 27.32 -33.01 25.05
C LEU A 1127 28.85 -33.32 25.25
N PHE A 1128 29.51 -33.61 24.11
CA PHE A 1128 30.76 -33.02 23.54
C PHE A 1128 32.20 -33.28 24.11
N LEU A 1129 32.98 -34.07 23.32
CA LEU A 1129 34.27 -33.75 22.62
C LEU A 1129 35.69 -33.60 23.28
N VAL A 1130 36.71 -33.96 22.47
CA VAL A 1130 38.20 -33.64 22.41
C VAL A 1130 39.31 -34.44 23.21
N ALA A 1131 40.41 -34.85 22.50
CA ALA A 1131 41.89 -34.84 22.85
C ALA A 1131 42.80 -36.12 23.12
N CYS A 1132 43.59 -36.57 22.09
CA CYS A 1132 45.08 -36.88 21.95
C CYS A 1132 46.02 -37.84 22.81
N GLY A 1133 46.77 -38.82 22.17
CA GLY A 1133 48.29 -39.07 22.26
C GLY A 1133 49.05 -40.36 22.84
N GLY A 1134 49.85 -41.16 22.05
CA GLY A 1134 51.06 -42.04 22.43
C GLY A 1134 50.98 -43.64 22.40
N GLY A 1135 52.01 -44.57 22.42
CA GLY A 1135 53.48 -44.66 22.02
C GLY A 1135 54.41 -45.89 22.52
N SER A 1136 55.19 -46.62 21.64
CA SER A 1136 56.48 -47.46 21.82
C SER A 1136 56.56 -48.83 22.65
N SER A 1137 57.60 -49.75 22.74
CA SER A 1137 58.80 -50.36 21.99
C SER A 1137 59.63 -51.42 22.87
N THR A 1138 60.57 -52.41 22.58
CA THR A 1138 61.14 -53.32 21.49
C THR A 1138 62.26 -54.37 21.97
N ASN A 1139 62.59 -55.48 21.22
CA ASN A 1139 63.85 -56.38 21.14
C ASN A 1139 64.27 -57.48 22.23
N ASN A 1140 65.27 -58.44 22.12
CA ASN A 1140 65.74 -59.50 21.11
C ASN A 1140 66.97 -60.46 21.54
N GLY A 1141 67.09 -61.77 21.10
CA GLY A 1141 68.32 -62.69 20.97
C GLY A 1141 68.77 -63.73 22.09
N GLY A 1142 69.61 -64.83 21.98
CA GLY A 1142 70.07 -65.82 20.92
C GLY A 1142 71.40 -66.71 21.12
N GLY A 1143 71.42 -68.08 20.96
CA GLY A 1143 72.62 -69.03 20.72
C GLY A 1143 73.09 -70.08 21.83
N GLY A 1144 73.92 -71.18 21.72
CA GLY A 1144 74.45 -72.16 20.68
C GLY A 1144 75.74 -73.05 21.04
N GLY A 1145 75.90 -74.39 20.70
CA GLY A 1145 77.20 -75.22 20.76
C GLY A 1145 77.18 -76.81 20.98
N GLY A 1146 78.28 -77.61 20.79
CA GLY A 1146 78.34 -79.11 21.10
C GLY A 1146 79.65 -79.99 20.83
N GLY A 1147 79.74 -81.26 21.35
CA GLY A 1147 80.86 -82.26 21.19
C GLY A 1147 80.81 -83.54 22.09
N THR A 1148 81.64 -84.61 21.90
CA THR A 1148 81.67 -85.94 22.62
C THR A 1148 83.08 -86.62 22.55
N PRO A 1149 83.43 -87.91 22.89
CA PRO A 1149 82.76 -89.08 23.59
C PRO A 1149 83.66 -89.94 24.58
N GLY A 1150 83.17 -91.10 25.13
CA GLY A 1150 83.94 -92.22 25.78
C GLY A 1150 83.54 -92.59 27.24
N THR A 1151 83.58 -93.88 27.69
CA THR A 1151 83.05 -94.31 29.02
C THR A 1151 84.03 -95.08 29.94
N PRO A 1152 84.30 -94.59 31.17
CA PRO A 1152 84.97 -95.29 32.28
C PRO A 1152 84.01 -96.17 33.13
N ALA A 1153 84.46 -96.65 34.30
CA ALA A 1153 83.56 -97.04 35.38
C ALA A 1153 82.93 -95.77 35.99
N ASP A 1154 81.59 -95.69 36.01
CA ASP A 1154 80.89 -94.41 36.10
C ASP A 1154 79.47 -94.54 36.72
N THR A 1155 78.83 -93.39 36.94
CA THR A 1155 77.45 -93.28 37.42
C THR A 1155 76.49 -93.21 36.23
N TYR A 1156 75.80 -94.33 35.96
CA TYR A 1156 74.89 -94.45 34.83
C TYR A 1156 73.49 -93.96 35.22
N THR A 1157 72.98 -92.97 34.51
CA THR A 1157 71.59 -92.53 34.63
C THR A 1157 70.74 -93.33 33.65
N ILE A 1158 69.78 -94.09 34.19
CA ILE A 1158 68.82 -94.88 33.42
C ILE A 1158 67.54 -94.08 33.32
N THR A 1159 67.27 -93.53 32.14
CA THR A 1159 66.02 -92.83 31.84
C THR A 1159 64.95 -93.87 31.56
N VAL A 1160 63.92 -93.94 32.41
CA VAL A 1160 62.73 -94.76 32.17
C VAL A 1160 61.69 -93.89 31.49
N THR A 1161 61.29 -94.31 30.28
CA THR A 1161 60.29 -93.65 29.45
C THR A 1161 58.98 -94.43 29.56
N ALA A 1162 57.96 -93.77 30.11
CA ALA A 1162 56.57 -94.21 30.02
C ALA A 1162 55.97 -93.69 28.72
N THR A 1163 55.64 -94.60 27.81
CA THR A 1163 54.95 -94.28 26.56
C THR A 1163 53.50 -94.75 26.65
N PRO A 1164 52.51 -93.85 26.48
CA PRO A 1164 51.10 -94.23 26.44
C PRO A 1164 50.76 -94.87 25.09
N ALA A 1165 49.64 -95.61 25.02
CA ALA A 1165 49.12 -96.10 23.74
C ALA A 1165 48.76 -94.96 22.75
N ALA A 1166 48.39 -93.78 23.27
CA ALA A 1166 48.28 -92.53 22.54
C ALA A 1166 48.57 -91.34 23.47
N GLY A 1167 49.33 -90.35 22.99
CA GLY A 1167 49.78 -89.18 23.76
C GLY A 1167 51.30 -89.03 23.76
N THR A 1168 51.82 -87.95 24.36
CA THR A 1168 53.26 -87.71 24.47
C THR A 1168 53.86 -88.59 25.57
N ALA A 1169 54.96 -89.29 25.27
CA ALA A 1169 55.70 -90.06 26.26
C ALA A 1169 56.29 -89.15 27.35
N LYS A 1170 56.30 -89.62 28.60
CA LYS A 1170 56.87 -88.91 29.75
C LYS A 1170 58.07 -89.71 30.30
N THR A 1171 59.09 -89.02 30.79
CA THR A 1171 60.34 -89.63 31.25
C THR A 1171 60.61 -89.31 32.72
N THR A 1172 61.27 -90.23 33.40
CA THR A 1172 61.92 -90.02 34.70
C THR A 1172 63.27 -90.75 34.72
N THR A 1173 64.12 -90.51 35.72
CA THR A 1173 65.51 -90.99 35.74
C THR A 1173 65.85 -91.71 37.04
N VAL A 1174 66.39 -92.92 36.93
CA VAL A 1174 66.97 -93.68 38.05
C VAL A 1174 68.48 -93.75 37.86
N THR A 1175 69.22 -93.21 38.83
CA THR A 1175 70.68 -93.21 38.81
C THR A 1175 71.22 -94.46 39.50
N LEU A 1176 72.04 -95.26 38.78
CA LEU A 1176 72.74 -96.44 39.31
C LEU A 1176 74.25 -96.28 39.10
N THR A 1177 75.04 -96.50 40.15
CA THR A 1177 76.50 -96.60 39.99
C THR A 1177 76.85 -98.04 39.65
N VAL A 1178 77.52 -98.27 38.52
CA VAL A 1178 77.93 -99.62 38.09
C VAL A 1178 79.44 -99.75 38.24
N GLN A 1179 79.86 -100.79 38.97
CA GLN A 1179 81.26 -101.16 39.22
C GLN A 1179 81.59 -102.50 38.55
#